data_AF-A0A8J2H4Z7-F1
#
_entry.id   AF-A0A8J2H4Z7-F1
#
_cell.length_a   1.000
_cell.length_b   1.000
_cell.length_c   1.000
_cell.angle_alpha   90.00
_cell.angle_beta   90.00
_cell.angle_gamma   90.00
#
_symmetry.space_group_name_H-M   'P 1'
#
loop_
_entity.id
_entity.type
_entity.pdbx_description
1 polymer ?
#
loop_
_entity_poly.entity_id
_entity_poly.type
_entity_poly.pdbx_seq_one_letter_code
_entity_poly.pdbx_strand_id
1 'polypeptide(L)'
;MKREMCMASDNFFNVDDCNNSSGDSDDDTDVDSWHSAYDSTDSEEESDSDSDNEEINDNLNSPLFNGSPVTLGESVLSLLMLNKFLSSRNNISFTWNTDGIDLYKSSKFSIWPFYLVINVLPFNVRSQLKNVLIGGFWFGPTKPKANLFMDAFRQSINTIYQGFFVKIPNYQNMIKVRGVIICGTCDLPAKACFLNMKGHTATYGCCKCKIQTKKEGGVRVFPYENQLNLRTSEETIQQGEQALETGEPIEGVKGPTTLSKIVHDFIVATSIDSMHCIFAGVCKQLMRLWFDSEFTKCSFSLRNHINYVDEKIRSINPPSFTHRLPRKISDYKYWKASEMKYWLLYYSLIILYPIMPTAYYQHHKLLVQGITYLSQHKISKSMIEAASQCLNQYVERFQDLYGLRHMTCNLHQLRHLPDAVNKFGPERVTSCFQFENLNGLLRCLANGTRYAQLQISKVLSIFFNIAELKMTQLRPESEITNFCTYLEKNTRQRRKLQYIRENVAIIGKITRAIQMPENLVDILEEFGLQNYHDYYFFHRLFKNRVVFDSKSYERKRKTISNVVKYYFNGELKTGIVETFIKACRCNLRDCEWGNCDSNSDYYAILVKCYVLDDEVLDLILICEKSHDQMIAVNIYRLERVCYFIERSEDPNTFYVVDPVNNVEFY
;
A
#
# COMPACT_ATOMS: atom_id res chain seq x y z
N MET A 1 -10.06 -19.21 -24.86
CA MET A 1 -8.60 -19.00 -24.87
C MET A 1 -8.21 -17.55 -25.16
N LYS A 2 -8.26 -16.99 -26.39
CA LYS A 2 -7.90 -15.57 -26.64
C LYS A 2 -8.71 -14.59 -25.77
N ARG A 3 -10.02 -14.80 -25.62
CA ARG A 3 -10.90 -13.99 -24.76
C ARG A 3 -10.62 -14.15 -23.26
N GLU A 4 -10.31 -15.36 -22.80
CA GLU A 4 -9.94 -15.64 -21.40
C GLU A 4 -8.55 -15.09 -21.08
N MET A 5 -7.64 -15.11 -22.06
CA MET A 5 -6.29 -14.56 -21.93
C MET A 5 -6.27 -13.04 -22.04
N CYS A 6 -7.14 -12.41 -22.86
CA CYS A 6 -7.34 -10.96 -22.85
C CYS A 6 -7.95 -10.51 -21.52
N MET A 7 -8.97 -11.21 -21.01
CA MET A 7 -9.51 -10.92 -19.67
C MET A 7 -8.47 -11.15 -18.56
N ALA A 8 -7.63 -12.17 -18.71
CA ALA A 8 -6.52 -12.43 -17.80
C ALA A 8 -5.45 -11.33 -17.91
N SER A 9 -4.98 -10.95 -19.10
CA SER A 9 -4.01 -9.86 -19.28
C SER A 9 -4.58 -8.53 -18.78
N ASP A 10 -5.85 -8.25 -19.07
CA ASP A 10 -6.56 -7.05 -18.63
C ASP A 10 -6.77 -7.01 -17.12
N ASN A 11 -6.85 -8.15 -16.43
CA ASN A 11 -6.95 -8.18 -14.95
C ASN A 11 -5.58 -8.31 -14.28
N PHE A 12 -4.62 -9.02 -14.87
CA PHE A 12 -3.30 -9.31 -14.28
C PHE A 12 -2.30 -8.17 -14.42
N PHE A 13 -2.43 -7.35 -15.45
CA PHE A 13 -1.57 -6.19 -15.66
C PHE A 13 -2.23 -4.85 -15.29
N ASN A 14 -3.55 -4.81 -15.08
CA ASN A 14 -4.26 -3.62 -14.59
C ASN A 14 -4.70 -3.76 -13.13
N VAL A 15 -4.09 -2.99 -12.24
CA VAL A 15 -4.35 -3.04 -10.79
C VAL A 15 -5.54 -2.16 -10.35
N ASP A 16 -6.17 -1.38 -11.24
CA ASP A 16 -7.05 -0.30 -10.79
C ASP A 16 -8.55 -0.42 -11.08
N ASP A 17 -9.05 -1.31 -11.94
CA ASP A 17 -10.49 -1.32 -12.28
C ASP A 17 -11.08 -2.72 -12.46
N CYS A 18 -11.32 -3.43 -11.36
CA CYS A 18 -12.33 -4.49 -11.31
C CYS A 18 -13.55 -4.00 -10.52
N ASN A 19 -14.29 -2.98 -10.98
CA ASN A 19 -15.64 -2.65 -10.46
C ASN A 19 -16.58 -1.86 -11.38
N ASN A 20 -16.20 -1.49 -12.62
CA ASN A 20 -17.13 -0.81 -13.54
C ASN A 20 -17.28 -1.63 -14.82
N SER A 21 -18.34 -2.45 -14.89
CA SER A 21 -18.85 -3.00 -16.14
C SER A 21 -20.16 -2.30 -16.48
N SER A 22 -20.09 -1.35 -17.42
CA SER A 22 -21.20 -0.97 -18.29
C SER A 22 -20.64 -0.94 -19.70
N GLY A 23 -21.27 -1.69 -20.61
CA GLY A 23 -20.81 -1.90 -21.97
C GLY A 23 -20.78 -0.61 -22.79
N ASP A 24 -19.94 -0.61 -23.82
CA ASP A 24 -20.41 -0.61 -25.20
C ASP A 24 -19.23 -1.00 -26.10
N SER A 25 -19.53 -1.88 -27.05
CA SER A 25 -18.67 -2.33 -28.14
C SER A 25 -18.69 -1.32 -29.26
N ASP A 26 -17.57 -1.10 -29.96
CA ASP A 26 -17.57 -0.91 -31.41
C ASP A 26 -16.20 -1.30 -31.98
N ASP A 27 -16.27 -2.11 -33.04
CA ASP A 27 -15.19 -2.54 -33.93
C ASP A 27 -14.64 -1.34 -34.71
N ASP A 28 -13.35 -1.38 -35.07
CA ASP A 28 -12.95 -1.17 -36.46
C ASP A 28 -11.47 -1.56 -36.66
N THR A 29 -11.30 -2.43 -37.65
CA THR A 29 -10.04 -2.88 -38.24
C THR A 29 -9.45 -1.79 -39.12
N ASP A 30 -8.12 -1.67 -39.17
CA ASP A 30 -7.42 -1.52 -40.45
C ASP A 30 -5.92 -1.88 -40.34
N VAL A 31 -5.47 -2.52 -41.42
CA VAL A 31 -4.18 -3.17 -41.68
C VAL A 31 -3.33 -2.23 -42.56
N ASP A 32 -2.05 -2.58 -42.76
CA ASP A 32 -1.05 -2.01 -43.69
C ASP A 32 -0.12 -0.95 -43.05
N SER A 33 1.20 -0.89 -43.28
CA SER A 33 2.06 -1.57 -44.25
C SER A 33 3.55 -1.20 -43.98
N TRP A 34 4.43 -2.22 -44.10
CA TRP A 34 5.74 -2.25 -44.77
C TRP A 34 7.02 -1.53 -44.22
N HIS A 35 8.05 -2.40 -44.08
CA HIS A 35 9.47 -2.22 -44.44
C HIS A 35 10.37 -1.32 -43.56
N SER A 36 11.69 -1.47 -43.49
CA SER A 36 12.73 -2.52 -43.60
C SER A 36 14.07 -1.76 -43.36
N ALA A 37 15.21 -2.47 -43.29
CA ALA A 37 16.60 -1.98 -43.27
C ALA A 37 17.26 -1.95 -41.87
N TYR A 38 18.06 -2.98 -41.54
CA TYR A 38 19.46 -3.24 -41.94
C TYR A 38 20.47 -2.41 -41.13
N ASP A 39 21.22 -3.11 -40.26
CA ASP A 39 22.70 -3.20 -40.22
C ASP A 39 23.32 -2.11 -39.33
N SER A 40 24.38 -2.30 -38.55
CA SER A 40 25.41 -3.34 -38.47
C SER A 40 26.22 -3.11 -37.16
N THR A 41 26.75 -4.23 -36.67
CA THR A 41 27.99 -4.48 -35.89
C THR A 41 28.92 -3.34 -35.41
N ASP A 42 29.43 -3.50 -34.18
CA ASP A 42 30.87 -3.59 -33.79
C ASP A 42 30.97 -3.30 -32.27
N SER A 43 31.14 -4.29 -31.39
CA SER A 43 32.40 -4.90 -30.88
C SER A 43 33.31 -3.93 -30.13
N GLU A 44 33.24 -3.98 -28.79
CA GLU A 44 34.29 -3.47 -27.88
C GLU A 44 34.86 -4.65 -27.09
N GLU A 45 36.19 -4.80 -27.14
CA GLU A 45 36.99 -5.71 -26.34
C GLU A 45 37.37 -5.08 -24.99
N GLU A 46 37.44 -5.94 -23.98
CA GLU A 46 37.77 -5.70 -22.58
C GLU A 46 39.24 -5.27 -22.36
N SER A 47 39.50 -4.58 -21.25
CA SER A 47 40.70 -4.85 -20.44
C SER A 47 40.50 -4.49 -18.97
N ASP A 48 40.68 -5.50 -18.13
CA ASP A 48 40.71 -5.47 -16.67
C ASP A 48 41.99 -4.80 -16.12
N SER A 49 41.90 -4.18 -14.94
CA SER A 49 42.95 -4.29 -13.91
C SER A 49 42.44 -3.94 -12.51
N ASP A 50 42.86 -4.80 -11.58
CA ASP A 50 42.51 -4.88 -10.16
C ASP A 50 42.89 -3.65 -9.30
N SER A 51 42.06 -3.37 -8.28
CA SER A 51 42.56 -2.97 -6.95
C SER A 51 41.52 -3.23 -5.86
N ASP A 52 41.73 -4.32 -5.10
CA ASP A 52 41.12 -4.55 -3.80
C ASP A 52 41.72 -3.57 -2.77
N ASN A 53 40.87 -2.77 -2.12
CA ASN A 53 40.89 -2.44 -0.68
C ASN A 53 40.10 -1.14 -0.38
N GLU A 54 38.77 -1.17 -0.47
CA GLU A 54 37.91 -0.14 0.17
C GLU A 54 36.49 -0.63 0.54
N GLU A 55 36.28 -1.95 0.64
CA GLU A 55 34.94 -2.56 0.59
C GLU A 55 34.23 -2.77 1.95
N ILE A 56 34.38 -1.84 2.91
CA ILE A 56 33.64 -1.91 4.19
C ILE A 56 32.58 -0.79 4.35
N ASN A 57 32.62 0.30 3.58
CA ASN A 57 31.66 1.41 3.73
C ASN A 57 30.57 1.53 2.65
N ASP A 58 30.67 0.83 1.52
CA ASP A 58 29.70 0.99 0.41
C ASP A 58 28.46 0.09 0.49
N ASN A 59 28.44 -0.86 1.44
CA ASN A 59 27.31 -1.80 1.58
C ASN A 59 26.03 -1.19 2.18
N LEU A 60 26.07 0.06 2.64
CA LEU A 60 24.89 0.82 3.09
C LEU A 60 24.21 1.63 1.97
N ASN A 61 24.85 1.82 0.81
CA ASN A 61 24.37 2.70 -0.26
C ASN A 61 23.84 1.96 -1.51
N SER A 62 23.54 0.66 -1.40
CA SER A 62 22.92 -0.10 -2.48
C SER A 62 21.51 0.41 -2.81
N PRO A 63 21.13 0.58 -4.10
CA PRO A 63 19.78 0.99 -4.49
C PRO A 63 18.67 -0.01 -4.09
N LEU A 64 19.03 -1.20 -3.59
CA LEU A 64 18.11 -2.16 -2.95
C LEU A 64 17.67 -1.74 -1.54
N PHE A 65 18.38 -0.79 -0.90
CA PHE A 65 18.16 -0.31 0.46
C PHE A 65 18.09 1.22 0.58
N ASN A 66 17.68 1.94 -0.48
CA ASN A 66 17.52 3.40 -0.46
C ASN A 66 16.37 3.91 0.46
N GLY A 67 15.76 3.06 1.27
CA GLY A 67 15.08 3.47 2.49
C GLY A 67 16.06 3.29 3.63
N SER A 68 16.37 4.36 4.38
CA SER A 68 17.11 4.34 5.66
C SER A 68 16.96 2.99 6.40
N PRO A 69 17.99 2.47 7.09
CA PRO A 69 17.98 1.17 7.80
C PRO A 69 16.73 0.88 8.65
N VAL A 70 16.01 1.96 8.98
CA VAL A 70 14.69 2.09 9.60
C VAL A 70 13.50 1.50 8.81
N THR A 71 13.64 1.15 7.53
CA THR A 71 12.49 0.71 6.69
C THR A 71 12.21 -0.81 6.75
N LEU A 72 13.12 -1.59 7.32
CA LEU A 72 12.91 -2.94 7.82
C LEU A 72 13.15 -2.90 9.34
N GLY A 73 12.30 -3.54 10.14
CA GLY A 73 12.42 -3.50 11.61
C GLY A 73 13.72 -4.11 12.13
N GLU A 74 14.25 -3.54 13.21
CA GLU A 74 15.60 -3.84 13.72
C GLU A 74 15.81 -5.31 14.12
N SER A 75 14.76 -6.04 14.53
CA SER A 75 14.95 -7.39 15.08
C SER A 75 15.11 -8.49 14.02
N VAL A 76 14.40 -8.37 12.89
CA VAL A 76 14.52 -9.35 11.79
C VAL A 76 15.78 -9.07 11.00
N LEU A 77 16.12 -7.79 10.81
CA LEU A 77 17.43 -7.37 10.32
C LEU A 77 18.54 -7.83 11.26
N SER A 78 18.43 -7.64 12.57
CA SER A 78 19.49 -8.07 13.50
C SER A 78 19.65 -9.58 13.53
N LEU A 79 18.58 -10.38 13.52
CA LEU A 79 18.69 -11.85 13.43
C LEU A 79 19.28 -12.33 12.10
N LEU A 80 18.97 -11.67 10.99
CA LEU A 80 19.49 -12.01 9.66
C LEU A 80 20.88 -11.42 9.39
N MET A 81 21.29 -10.38 10.12
CA MET A 81 22.64 -9.80 10.15
C MET A 81 23.56 -10.56 11.12
N LEU A 82 23.08 -10.96 12.31
CA LEU A 82 23.79 -11.80 13.28
C LEU A 82 24.12 -13.17 12.69
N ASN A 83 23.19 -13.76 11.93
CA ASN A 83 23.42 -15.00 11.20
C ASN A 83 23.94 -14.79 9.76
N LYS A 84 24.23 -13.55 9.35
CA LYS A 84 24.71 -13.19 8.00
C LYS A 84 23.88 -13.78 6.84
N PHE A 85 22.60 -14.09 7.05
CA PHE A 85 21.76 -14.68 6.00
C PHE A 85 21.45 -13.65 4.92
N LEU A 86 20.92 -12.48 5.29
CA LEU A 86 20.64 -11.41 4.31
C LEU A 86 21.84 -10.50 4.01
N SER A 87 23.02 -10.77 4.59
CA SER A 87 24.23 -10.04 4.20
C SER A 87 24.72 -10.43 2.80
N SER A 88 24.35 -11.61 2.31
CA SER A 88 24.53 -11.96 0.90
C SER A 88 23.45 -11.28 0.07
N ARG A 89 23.88 -10.49 -0.93
CA ARG A 89 22.98 -9.80 -1.89
C ARG A 89 22.09 -10.77 -2.69
N ASN A 90 22.45 -12.05 -2.73
CA ASN A 90 21.74 -13.10 -3.47
C ASN A 90 20.65 -13.81 -2.64
N ASN A 91 20.60 -13.57 -1.33
CA ASN A 91 19.62 -14.21 -0.46
C ASN A 91 18.33 -13.37 -0.38
N ILE A 92 17.20 -14.06 -0.38
CA ILE A 92 15.87 -13.46 -0.39
C ILE A 92 15.10 -13.80 0.88
N SER A 93 14.08 -13.01 1.20
CA SER A 93 13.18 -13.29 2.30
C SER A 93 11.73 -13.17 1.87
N PHE A 94 10.85 -13.90 2.57
CA PHE A 94 9.45 -14.02 2.21
C PHE A 94 8.51 -13.61 3.33
N THR A 95 7.39 -13.02 2.92
CA THR A 95 6.18 -12.91 3.73
C THR A 95 5.16 -13.92 3.22
N TRP A 96 4.66 -14.78 4.10
CA TRP A 96 3.62 -15.74 3.73
C TRP A 96 2.22 -15.22 4.04
N ASN A 97 1.25 -15.61 3.22
CA ASN A 97 -0.17 -15.36 3.46
C ASN A 97 -1.01 -16.51 2.94
N THR A 98 -2.15 -16.72 3.59
CA THR A 98 -3.20 -17.62 3.13
C THR A 98 -4.53 -17.10 3.64
N ASP A 99 -5.54 -17.15 2.79
CA ASP A 99 -6.89 -16.74 3.13
C ASP A 99 -7.92 -17.47 2.26
N GLY A 100 -9.14 -17.58 2.74
CA GLY A 100 -10.22 -18.23 2.03
C GLY A 100 -10.87 -17.31 0.99
N ILE A 101 -10.84 -17.74 -0.26
CA ILE A 101 -11.56 -17.09 -1.35
C ILE A 101 -12.82 -17.88 -1.65
N ASP A 102 -13.98 -17.31 -1.32
CA ASP A 102 -15.25 -17.84 -1.80
C ASP A 102 -15.36 -17.58 -3.32
N LEU A 103 -15.50 -18.65 -4.10
CA LEU A 103 -15.66 -18.55 -5.56
C LEU A 103 -17.10 -18.25 -5.97
N TYR A 104 -18.07 -18.72 -5.19
CA TYR A 104 -19.49 -18.66 -5.53
C TYR A 104 -20.30 -18.15 -4.35
N LYS A 105 -21.25 -17.25 -4.60
CA LYS A 105 -22.11 -16.64 -3.57
C LYS A 105 -23.00 -17.64 -2.83
N SER A 106 -23.27 -18.81 -3.43
CA SER A 106 -24.20 -19.82 -2.91
C SER A 106 -23.55 -21.20 -2.71
N SER A 107 -22.23 -21.26 -2.53
CA SER A 107 -21.51 -22.51 -2.27
C SER A 107 -20.58 -22.36 -1.07
N LYS A 108 -20.34 -23.46 -0.35
CA LYS A 108 -19.29 -23.55 0.68
C LYS A 108 -17.90 -23.76 0.08
N PHE A 109 -17.80 -23.88 -1.25
CA PHE A 109 -16.54 -24.12 -1.95
C PHE A 109 -15.65 -22.88 -1.91
N SER A 110 -14.47 -23.04 -1.30
CA SER A 110 -13.46 -21.99 -1.16
C SER A 110 -12.12 -22.46 -1.71
N ILE A 111 -11.29 -21.49 -2.09
CA ILE A 111 -9.89 -21.68 -2.47
C ILE A 111 -9.03 -21.03 -1.40
N TRP A 112 -8.01 -21.74 -0.94
CA TRP A 112 -6.98 -21.18 -0.08
C TRP A 112 -5.63 -21.22 -0.80
N PRO A 113 -5.20 -20.11 -1.41
CA PRO A 113 -3.83 -19.97 -1.90
C PRO A 113 -2.83 -19.91 -0.74
N PHE A 114 -1.61 -20.37 -1.00
CA PHE A 114 -0.45 -20.09 -0.17
C PHE A 114 0.51 -19.17 -0.95
N TYR A 115 0.56 -17.90 -0.57
CA TYR A 115 1.40 -16.90 -1.22
C TYR A 115 2.73 -16.74 -0.48
N LEU A 116 3.80 -16.46 -1.23
CA LEU A 116 5.07 -15.98 -0.73
C LEU A 116 5.45 -14.71 -1.49
N VAL A 117 5.47 -13.58 -0.78
CA VAL A 117 5.89 -12.27 -1.32
C VAL A 117 7.36 -12.05 -1.00
N ILE A 118 8.15 -11.67 -2.00
CA ILE A 118 9.58 -11.41 -1.86
C ILE A 118 9.80 -10.03 -1.23
N ASN A 119 10.35 -9.99 -0.02
CA ASN A 119 10.45 -8.75 0.76
C ASN A 119 11.58 -7.81 0.32
N VAL A 120 12.60 -8.34 -0.38
CA VAL A 120 13.72 -7.54 -0.90
C VAL A 120 13.33 -6.70 -2.13
N LEU A 121 12.14 -6.91 -2.67
CA LEU A 121 11.62 -6.09 -3.76
C LEU A 121 10.95 -4.81 -3.21
N PRO A 122 11.03 -3.68 -3.96
CA PRO A 122 10.27 -2.48 -3.65
C PRO A 122 8.77 -2.78 -3.47
N PHE A 123 8.11 -2.11 -2.53
CA PHE A 123 6.72 -2.42 -2.11
C PHE A 123 5.72 -2.43 -3.27
N ASN A 124 5.85 -1.46 -4.18
CA ASN A 124 5.06 -1.29 -5.40
C ASN A 124 5.33 -2.36 -6.49
N VAL A 125 6.46 -3.07 -6.39
CA VAL A 125 6.85 -4.13 -7.33
C VAL A 125 6.51 -5.51 -6.76
N ARG A 126 6.74 -5.71 -5.46
CA ARG A 126 6.56 -7.02 -4.79
C ARG A 126 5.11 -7.51 -4.76
N SER A 127 4.14 -6.60 -4.81
CA SER A 127 2.70 -6.91 -4.77
C SER A 127 2.12 -7.27 -6.14
N GLN A 128 2.89 -7.08 -7.23
CA GLN A 128 2.47 -7.45 -8.57
C GLN A 128 2.49 -8.98 -8.70
N LEU A 129 1.43 -9.57 -9.28
CA LEU A 129 1.28 -11.03 -9.36
C LEU A 129 2.51 -11.73 -9.96
N LYS A 130 3.16 -11.15 -10.97
CA LYS A 130 4.39 -11.69 -11.59
C LYS A 130 5.58 -11.83 -10.63
N ASN A 131 5.56 -11.11 -9.50
CA ASN A 131 6.60 -11.10 -8.48
C ASN A 131 6.17 -11.80 -7.18
N VAL A 132 4.98 -12.40 -7.15
CA VAL A 132 4.46 -13.18 -6.03
C VAL A 132 4.57 -14.66 -6.38
N LEU A 133 5.19 -15.44 -5.50
CA LEU A 133 5.22 -16.88 -5.65
C LEU A 133 3.93 -17.47 -5.08
N ILE A 134 3.26 -18.30 -5.88
CA ILE A 134 2.10 -19.08 -5.42
C ILE A 134 2.59 -20.48 -5.15
N GLY A 135 2.75 -20.83 -3.87
CA GLY A 135 3.25 -22.14 -3.46
C GLY A 135 2.26 -23.27 -3.77
N GLY A 136 0.96 -23.01 -3.62
CA GLY A 136 -0.08 -23.95 -4.02
C GLY A 136 -1.47 -23.53 -3.57
N PHE A 137 -2.43 -24.42 -3.78
CA PHE A 137 -3.86 -24.18 -3.51
C PHE A 137 -4.47 -25.34 -2.74
N TRP A 138 -5.34 -25.02 -1.79
CA TRP A 138 -6.31 -25.95 -1.24
C TRP A 138 -7.70 -25.63 -1.77
N PHE A 139 -8.32 -26.60 -2.44
CA PHE A 139 -9.67 -26.49 -2.98
C PHE A 139 -10.62 -27.35 -2.16
N GLY A 140 -11.73 -26.79 -1.70
CA GLY A 140 -12.77 -27.62 -1.09
C GLY A 140 -13.87 -26.86 -0.37
N PRO A 141 -14.89 -27.61 0.11
CA PRO A 141 -16.03 -27.06 0.85
C PRO A 141 -15.68 -26.71 2.32
N THR A 142 -14.44 -26.95 2.73
CA THR A 142 -13.98 -26.77 4.11
C THR A 142 -12.61 -26.09 4.10
N LYS A 143 -12.31 -25.40 5.22
CA LYS A 143 -11.00 -24.81 5.47
C LYS A 143 -9.88 -25.86 5.37
N PRO A 144 -8.66 -25.47 4.97
CA PRO A 144 -7.56 -26.41 4.87
C PRO A 144 -7.27 -27.08 6.21
N LYS A 145 -6.88 -28.35 6.15
CA LYS A 145 -6.15 -28.98 7.25
C LYS A 145 -4.75 -28.36 7.29
N ALA A 146 -4.60 -27.26 8.02
CA ALA A 146 -3.44 -26.38 7.91
C ALA A 146 -2.09 -27.11 8.03
N ASN A 147 -1.93 -28.02 9.00
CA ASN A 147 -0.68 -28.78 9.14
C ASN A 147 -0.36 -29.64 7.91
N LEU A 148 -1.36 -30.32 7.34
CA LEU A 148 -1.20 -31.12 6.12
C LEU A 148 -0.87 -30.23 4.92
N PHE A 149 -1.57 -29.10 4.80
CA PHE A 149 -1.35 -28.16 3.72
C PHE A 149 0.05 -27.54 3.77
N MET A 150 0.52 -27.12 4.94
CA MET A 150 1.86 -26.55 5.11
C MET A 150 2.98 -27.60 4.99
N ASP A 151 2.73 -28.85 5.41
CA ASP A 151 3.74 -29.92 5.30
C ASP A 151 4.05 -30.26 3.84
N ALA A 152 3.07 -30.10 2.94
CA ALA A 152 3.28 -30.26 1.49
C ALA A 152 4.36 -29.33 0.93
N PHE A 153 4.63 -28.20 1.57
CA PHE A 153 5.66 -27.23 1.13
C PHE A 153 6.93 -27.29 1.98
N ARG A 154 6.96 -28.08 3.06
CA ARG A 154 8.06 -28.12 4.03
C ARG A 154 9.40 -28.45 3.37
N GLN A 155 9.42 -29.48 2.51
CA GLN A 155 10.64 -29.88 1.83
C GLN A 155 11.16 -28.77 0.91
N SER A 156 10.29 -28.17 0.09
CA SER A 156 10.66 -27.06 -0.80
C SER A 156 11.19 -25.86 -0.03
N ILE A 157 10.55 -25.47 1.07
CA ILE A 157 11.01 -24.37 1.94
C ILE A 157 12.39 -24.69 2.53
N ASN A 158 12.61 -25.92 3.00
CA ASN A 158 13.91 -26.35 3.53
C ASN A 158 15.00 -26.34 2.45
N THR A 159 14.69 -26.78 1.23
CA THR A 159 15.62 -26.68 0.08
C THR A 159 15.97 -25.24 -0.22
N ILE A 160 14.98 -24.34 -0.23
CA ILE A 160 15.20 -22.90 -0.44
C ILE A 160 16.09 -22.32 0.69
N TYR A 161 15.91 -22.75 1.93
CA TYR A 161 16.73 -22.30 3.07
C TYR A 161 18.20 -22.76 3.01
N GLN A 162 18.43 -23.99 2.55
CA GLN A 162 19.78 -24.53 2.29
C GLN A 162 20.45 -23.83 1.10
N GLY A 163 19.64 -23.49 0.10
CA GLY A 163 20.01 -22.76 -1.10
C GLY A 163 20.23 -23.65 -2.31
N PHE A 164 20.08 -23.04 -3.48
CA PHE A 164 20.26 -23.68 -4.78
C PHE A 164 20.97 -22.72 -5.73
N PHE A 165 21.63 -23.26 -6.76
CA PHE A 165 22.32 -22.46 -7.76
C PHE A 165 21.37 -22.11 -8.90
N VAL A 166 21.31 -20.83 -9.25
CA VAL A 166 20.47 -20.27 -10.32
C VAL A 166 21.35 -19.69 -11.40
N LYS A 167 21.05 -19.97 -12.66
CA LYS A 167 21.64 -19.28 -13.80
C LYS A 167 20.76 -18.09 -14.14
N ILE A 168 21.28 -16.88 -13.94
CA ILE A 168 20.57 -15.65 -14.35
C ILE A 168 20.94 -15.37 -15.81
N PRO A 169 19.95 -15.09 -16.69
CA PRO A 169 20.26 -14.64 -18.04
C PRO A 169 21.22 -13.46 -18.02
N ASN A 170 22.23 -13.47 -18.89
CA ASN A 170 23.30 -12.47 -18.99
C ASN A 170 24.33 -12.46 -17.84
N TYR A 171 24.26 -13.40 -16.88
CA TYR A 171 25.34 -13.66 -15.93
C TYR A 171 26.08 -14.92 -16.35
N GLN A 172 27.41 -14.83 -16.43
CA GLN A 172 28.25 -15.99 -16.78
C GLN A 172 28.26 -17.06 -15.67
N ASN A 173 28.26 -16.62 -14.40
CA ASN A 173 28.35 -17.51 -13.25
C ASN A 173 26.98 -17.87 -12.67
N MET A 174 26.86 -19.11 -12.19
CA MET A 174 25.71 -19.51 -11.38
C MET A 174 25.77 -18.82 -10.02
N ILE A 175 24.63 -18.33 -9.56
CA ILE A 175 24.51 -17.63 -8.29
C ILE A 175 23.81 -18.54 -7.29
N LYS A 176 24.40 -18.72 -6.11
CA LYS A 176 23.73 -19.41 -5.00
C LYS A 176 22.69 -18.48 -4.37
N VAL A 177 21.43 -18.88 -4.45
CA VAL A 177 20.29 -18.18 -3.85
C VAL A 177 19.79 -19.00 -2.67
N ARG A 178 19.57 -18.34 -1.53
CA ARG A 178 18.88 -18.90 -0.36
C ARG A 178 17.66 -18.06 -0.03
N GLY A 179 16.63 -18.67 0.55
CA GLY A 179 15.43 -17.96 0.97
C GLY A 179 14.95 -18.32 2.37
N VAL A 180 14.33 -17.37 3.06
CA VAL A 180 13.81 -17.57 4.42
C VAL A 180 12.47 -16.87 4.62
N ILE A 181 11.54 -17.53 5.32
CA ILE A 181 10.26 -16.92 5.69
C ILE A 181 10.45 -16.14 7.00
N ILE A 182 10.16 -14.85 6.97
CA ILE A 182 10.43 -13.94 8.10
C ILE A 182 9.16 -13.30 8.67
N CYS A 183 8.07 -13.30 7.89
CA CYS A 183 6.81 -12.72 8.29
C CYS A 183 5.65 -13.58 7.76
N GLY A 184 4.55 -13.63 8.51
CA GLY A 184 3.26 -14.15 8.10
C GLY A 184 2.18 -13.14 8.43
N THR A 185 1.26 -12.90 7.51
CA THR A 185 0.07 -12.07 7.79
C THR A 185 -1.17 -12.69 7.18
N CYS A 186 -2.25 -12.67 7.95
CA CYS A 186 -3.57 -13.19 7.57
C CYS A 186 -4.61 -12.72 8.61
N ASP A 187 -5.88 -12.95 8.34
CA ASP A 187 -6.96 -12.61 9.27
C ASP A 187 -6.88 -13.47 10.56
N LEU A 188 -7.62 -13.07 11.60
CA LEU A 188 -7.64 -13.76 12.89
C LEU A 188 -8.03 -15.26 12.78
N PRO A 189 -9.12 -15.61 12.05
CA PRO A 189 -9.48 -17.01 11.78
C PRO A 189 -8.37 -17.84 11.11
N ALA A 190 -7.72 -17.34 10.06
CA ALA A 190 -6.64 -18.03 9.37
C ALA A 190 -5.42 -18.18 10.29
N LYS A 191 -5.05 -17.14 11.04
CA LYS A 191 -3.97 -17.23 12.05
C LYS A 191 -4.21 -18.36 13.05
N ALA A 192 -5.40 -18.40 13.65
CA ALA A 192 -5.74 -19.47 14.60
C ALA A 192 -5.73 -20.85 13.94
N CYS A 193 -6.12 -20.95 12.67
CA CYS A 193 -6.07 -22.21 11.92
C CYS A 193 -4.64 -22.70 11.72
N PHE A 194 -3.74 -21.85 11.21
CA PHE A 194 -2.37 -22.21 10.85
C PHE A 194 -1.43 -22.30 12.06
N LEU A 195 -1.67 -21.54 13.12
CA LEU A 195 -0.98 -21.71 14.41
C LEU A 195 -1.51 -22.91 15.22
N ASN A 196 -2.55 -23.59 14.73
CA ASN A 196 -3.28 -24.62 15.45
C ASN A 196 -3.75 -24.17 16.85
N MET A 197 -4.26 -22.95 16.95
CA MET A 197 -4.81 -22.36 18.18
C MET A 197 -6.34 -22.22 18.12
N LYS A 198 -6.95 -21.93 19.26
CA LYS A 198 -8.35 -21.50 19.36
C LYS A 198 -8.50 -20.08 18.79
N GLY A 199 -9.70 -19.79 18.31
CA GLY A 199 -10.00 -18.49 17.70
C GLY A 199 -10.16 -17.36 18.73
N HIS A 200 -10.32 -16.14 18.21
CA HIS A 200 -10.44 -14.90 18.98
C HIS A 200 -11.61 -14.85 20.00
N THR A 201 -12.57 -15.78 19.94
CA THR A 201 -13.69 -15.90 20.87
C THR A 201 -13.45 -16.88 22.02
N ALA A 202 -12.24 -17.45 22.13
CA ALA A 202 -11.89 -18.40 23.18
C ALA A 202 -11.40 -17.72 24.47
N THR A 203 -11.32 -18.49 25.56
CA THR A 203 -10.72 -18.05 26.84
C THR A 203 -9.31 -17.49 26.63
N TYR A 204 -8.51 -18.15 25.80
CA TYR A 204 -7.21 -17.66 25.34
C TYR A 204 -7.27 -17.51 23.82
N GLY A 205 -7.73 -16.34 23.35
CA GLY A 205 -7.97 -16.09 21.93
C GLY A 205 -6.87 -15.32 21.21
N CYS A 206 -5.92 -14.73 21.93
CA CYS A 206 -4.81 -13.98 21.35
C CYS A 206 -3.63 -14.91 21.03
N CYS A 207 -3.10 -14.81 19.81
CA CYS A 207 -1.92 -15.57 19.39
C CYS A 207 -0.59 -14.94 19.86
N LYS A 208 -0.60 -13.71 20.39
CA LYS A 208 0.59 -12.99 20.84
C LYS A 208 0.80 -13.02 22.34
N CYS A 209 -0.28 -13.16 23.12
CA CYS A 209 -0.21 -13.18 24.58
C CYS A 209 -1.25 -14.12 25.18
N LYS A 210 -1.15 -14.30 26.50
CA LYS A 210 -1.97 -15.21 27.31
C LYS A 210 -3.05 -14.48 28.12
N ILE A 211 -3.42 -13.25 27.75
CA ILE A 211 -4.53 -12.54 28.39
C ILE A 211 -5.81 -13.36 28.28
N GLN A 212 -6.46 -13.58 29.42
CA GLN A 212 -7.67 -14.37 29.53
C GLN A 212 -8.90 -13.51 29.22
N THR A 213 -9.76 -14.00 28.34
CA THR A 213 -11.02 -13.31 28.03
C THR A 213 -12.04 -13.51 29.14
N LYS A 214 -12.82 -12.47 29.43
CA LYS A 214 -13.99 -12.55 30.31
C LYS A 214 -15.26 -12.73 29.48
N LYS A 215 -16.27 -13.34 30.09
CA LYS A 215 -17.59 -13.49 29.47
C LYS A 215 -18.45 -12.31 29.91
N GLU A 216 -18.92 -11.52 28.96
CA GLU A 216 -19.76 -10.35 29.18
C GLU A 216 -21.06 -10.54 28.39
N GLY A 217 -22.11 -10.98 29.07
CA GLY A 217 -23.32 -11.48 28.42
C GLY A 217 -23.03 -12.64 27.45
N GLY A 218 -23.42 -12.48 26.18
CA GLY A 218 -23.23 -13.47 25.12
C GLY A 218 -21.88 -13.40 24.38
N VAL A 219 -20.99 -12.47 24.74
CA VAL A 219 -19.71 -12.25 24.05
C VAL A 219 -18.51 -12.47 24.96
N ARG A 220 -17.36 -12.76 24.35
CA ARG A 220 -16.06 -12.78 25.02
C ARG A 220 -15.34 -11.47 24.76
N VAL A 221 -14.77 -10.91 25.82
CA VAL A 221 -14.08 -9.61 25.80
C VAL A 221 -12.66 -9.75 26.33
N PHE A 222 -11.79 -8.84 25.93
CA PHE A 222 -10.40 -8.73 26.39
C PHE A 222 -10.27 -7.51 27.31
N PRO A 223 -10.51 -7.65 28.63
CA PRO A 223 -10.32 -6.55 29.56
C PRO A 223 -8.91 -5.98 29.47
N TYR A 224 -8.75 -4.69 29.78
CA TYR A 224 -7.42 -4.14 29.89
C TYR A 224 -6.68 -4.72 31.11
N GLU A 225 -5.42 -5.08 30.91
CA GLU A 225 -4.49 -5.49 31.95
C GLU A 225 -3.19 -4.71 31.77
N ASN A 226 -2.59 -4.22 32.85
CA ASN A 226 -1.40 -3.36 32.76
C ASN A 226 -0.26 -4.04 31.99
N GLN A 227 -0.02 -5.33 32.26
CA GLN A 227 1.06 -6.10 31.65
C GLN A 227 0.52 -7.15 30.68
N LEU A 228 1.24 -7.35 29.58
CA LEU A 228 0.94 -8.39 28.60
C LEU A 228 1.85 -9.59 28.83
N ASN A 229 1.26 -10.74 29.16
CA ASN A 229 1.99 -12.01 29.24
C ASN A 229 2.19 -12.57 27.83
N LEU A 230 3.28 -12.16 27.16
CA LEU A 230 3.59 -12.55 25.78
C LEU A 230 3.87 -14.06 25.67
N ARG A 231 3.53 -14.63 24.51
CA ARG A 231 3.85 -16.03 24.17
C ARG A 231 5.22 -16.10 23.53
N THR A 232 5.94 -17.19 23.78
CA THR A 232 7.15 -17.55 23.03
C THR A 232 6.87 -18.74 22.12
N SER A 233 7.68 -18.88 21.06
CA SER A 233 7.59 -20.04 20.17
C SER A 233 7.91 -21.35 20.90
N GLU A 234 8.88 -21.35 21.80
CA GLU A 234 9.26 -22.51 22.61
C GLU A 234 8.12 -22.96 23.54
N GLU A 235 7.55 -22.04 24.30
CA GLU A 235 6.40 -22.32 25.17
C GLU A 235 5.22 -22.86 24.35
N THR A 236 4.93 -22.25 23.20
CA THR A 236 3.81 -22.68 22.36
C THR A 236 4.02 -24.10 21.81
N ILE A 237 5.27 -24.50 21.52
CA ILE A 237 5.58 -25.88 21.09
C ILE A 237 5.27 -26.87 22.22
N GLN A 238 5.75 -26.58 23.44
CA GLN A 238 5.48 -27.43 24.62
C GLN A 238 3.98 -27.54 24.90
N GLN A 239 3.24 -26.43 24.83
CA GLN A 239 1.78 -26.43 24.97
C GLN A 239 1.10 -27.26 23.88
N GLY A 240 1.64 -27.26 22.66
CA GLY A 240 1.16 -28.08 21.56
C GLY A 240 1.37 -29.56 21.80
N GLU A 241 2.54 -29.96 22.31
CA GLU A 241 2.85 -31.35 22.67
C GLU A 241 1.94 -31.83 23.80
N GLN A 242 1.81 -31.04 24.87
CA GLN A 242 0.89 -31.34 25.98
C GLN A 242 -0.57 -31.43 25.54
N ALA A 243 -1.02 -30.55 24.62
CA ALA A 243 -2.37 -30.61 24.10
C ALA A 243 -2.63 -31.89 23.27
N LEU A 244 -1.60 -32.41 22.59
CA LEU A 244 -1.69 -33.68 21.88
C LEU A 244 -1.76 -34.86 22.84
N GLU A 245 -0.96 -34.85 23.91
CA GLU A 245 -0.93 -35.91 24.93
C GLU A 245 -2.23 -35.97 25.74
N THR A 246 -2.74 -34.81 26.17
CA THR A 246 -3.94 -34.71 27.01
C THR A 246 -5.24 -34.76 26.21
N GLY A 247 -5.20 -34.47 24.90
CA GLY A 247 -6.38 -34.29 24.06
C GLY A 247 -7.12 -32.97 24.28
N GLU A 248 -6.63 -32.09 25.16
CA GLU A 248 -7.26 -30.84 25.54
C GLU A 248 -6.39 -29.62 25.21
N PRO A 249 -6.97 -28.48 24.80
CA PRO A 249 -6.17 -27.30 24.48
C PRO A 249 -5.50 -26.67 25.71
N ILE A 250 -4.18 -26.46 25.64
CA ILE A 250 -3.40 -25.78 26.69
C ILE A 250 -3.29 -24.30 26.37
N GLU A 251 -3.89 -23.45 27.21
CA GLU A 251 -3.94 -22.00 27.02
C GLU A 251 -4.33 -21.57 25.59
N GLY A 252 -5.26 -22.31 24.98
CA GLY A 252 -5.75 -22.05 23.63
C GLY A 252 -4.93 -22.68 22.50
N VAL A 253 -3.76 -23.28 22.76
CA VAL A 253 -3.04 -24.11 21.79
C VAL A 253 -3.73 -25.47 21.69
N LYS A 254 -4.14 -25.89 20.48
CA LYS A 254 -4.90 -27.15 20.29
C LYS A 254 -4.01 -28.36 19.98
N GLY A 255 -2.72 -28.13 19.72
CA GLY A 255 -1.76 -29.14 19.31
C GLY A 255 -0.59 -28.53 18.53
N PRO A 256 0.36 -29.36 18.06
CA PRO A 256 1.51 -28.88 17.31
C PRO A 256 1.10 -28.22 15.99
N THR A 257 1.92 -27.28 15.51
CA THR A 257 1.76 -26.64 14.19
C THR A 257 2.95 -26.97 13.29
N THR A 258 2.71 -27.21 12.00
CA THR A 258 3.80 -27.36 11.02
C THR A 258 4.60 -26.07 10.86
N LEU A 259 4.01 -24.89 11.15
CA LEU A 259 4.72 -23.60 11.05
C LEU A 259 5.98 -23.55 11.91
N SER A 260 6.01 -24.22 13.06
CA SER A 260 7.20 -24.25 13.94
C SER A 260 8.41 -24.92 13.29
N LYS A 261 8.20 -25.73 12.24
CA LYS A 261 9.26 -26.43 11.49
C LYS A 261 9.78 -25.64 10.29
N ILE A 262 9.08 -24.59 9.86
CA ILE A 262 9.36 -23.86 8.61
C ILE A 262 9.56 -22.35 8.80
N VAL A 263 9.09 -21.79 9.92
CA VAL A 263 9.23 -20.37 10.24
C VAL A 263 9.96 -20.24 11.58
N HIS A 264 11.11 -19.57 11.55
CA HIS A 264 11.83 -19.23 12.77
C HIS A 264 11.01 -18.25 13.61
N ASP A 265 10.90 -18.53 14.91
CA ASP A 265 10.06 -17.79 15.86
C ASP A 265 8.64 -17.52 15.31
N PHE A 266 7.94 -18.60 14.93
CA PHE A 266 6.65 -18.55 14.24
C PHE A 266 5.57 -17.74 14.98
N ILE A 267 5.63 -17.63 16.32
CA ILE A 267 4.73 -16.76 17.10
C ILE A 267 4.98 -15.30 16.77
N VAL A 268 6.23 -14.86 16.79
CA VAL A 268 6.60 -13.48 16.48
C VAL A 268 6.39 -13.19 14.99
N ALA A 269 6.91 -14.07 14.12
CA ALA A 269 6.84 -13.96 12.66
C ALA A 269 5.41 -13.84 12.13
N THR A 270 4.43 -14.48 12.78
CA THR A 270 3.01 -14.33 12.40
C THR A 270 2.45 -12.99 12.89
N SER A 271 2.77 -11.91 12.19
CA SER A 271 2.45 -10.51 12.49
C SER A 271 0.95 -10.22 12.66
N ILE A 272 0.59 -9.10 13.31
CA ILE A 272 -0.79 -8.61 13.34
C ILE A 272 -1.14 -8.03 11.97
N ASP A 273 -2.31 -8.37 11.44
CA ASP A 273 -2.75 -7.80 10.17
C ASP A 273 -3.46 -6.49 10.47
N SER A 274 -2.80 -5.40 10.09
CA SER A 274 -3.28 -4.05 10.31
C SER A 274 -4.57 -3.73 9.56
N MET A 275 -4.81 -4.33 8.40
CA MET A 275 -6.03 -4.10 7.62
C MET A 275 -7.26 -4.60 8.39
N HIS A 276 -7.22 -5.86 8.82
CA HIS A 276 -8.32 -6.47 9.55
C HIS A 276 -8.42 -5.99 11.00
N CYS A 277 -7.28 -5.73 11.65
CA CYS A 277 -7.24 -5.25 13.03
C CYS A 277 -7.78 -3.81 13.13
N ILE A 278 -7.15 -2.87 12.42
CA ILE A 278 -7.42 -1.44 12.58
C ILE A 278 -8.67 -1.06 11.78
N PHE A 279 -8.62 -1.23 10.46
CA PHE A 279 -9.60 -0.61 9.56
C PHE A 279 -10.90 -1.41 9.46
N ALA A 280 -10.83 -2.72 9.22
CA ALA A 280 -12.03 -3.56 9.16
C ALA A 280 -12.55 -3.95 10.56
N GLY A 281 -11.72 -3.80 11.59
CA GLY A 281 -11.99 -4.18 12.97
C GLY A 281 -12.37 -2.98 13.84
N VAL A 282 -11.37 -2.28 14.37
CA VAL A 282 -11.54 -1.17 15.32
C VAL A 282 -12.35 -0.02 14.72
N CYS A 283 -12.01 0.47 13.51
CA CYS A 283 -12.76 1.56 12.89
C CYS A 283 -14.22 1.16 12.62
N LYS A 284 -14.46 -0.06 12.12
CA LYS A 284 -15.82 -0.55 11.89
C LYS A 284 -16.63 -0.64 13.20
N GLN A 285 -15.98 -1.03 14.29
CA GLN A 285 -16.59 -1.02 15.62
C GLN A 285 -16.95 0.40 16.07
N LEU A 286 -16.03 1.37 15.90
CA LEU A 286 -16.30 2.78 16.22
C LEU A 286 -17.46 3.34 15.40
N MET A 287 -17.52 3.06 14.09
CA MET A 287 -18.62 3.52 13.24
C MET A 287 -19.97 3.01 13.74
N ARG A 288 -20.04 1.75 14.20
CA ARG A 288 -21.24 1.20 14.81
C ARG A 288 -21.59 1.92 16.12
N LEU A 289 -20.61 2.12 17.02
CA LEU A 289 -20.84 2.79 18.30
C LEU A 289 -21.33 4.23 18.10
N TRP A 290 -20.75 4.98 17.17
CA TRP A 290 -21.10 6.37 16.95
C TRP A 290 -22.40 6.53 16.16
N PHE A 291 -22.67 5.71 15.14
CA PHE A 291 -23.75 6.00 14.18
C PHE A 291 -24.90 4.99 14.15
N ASP A 292 -24.76 3.80 14.76
CA ASP A 292 -25.88 2.84 14.77
C ASP A 292 -27.00 3.29 15.71
N SER A 293 -28.23 3.03 15.28
CA SER A 293 -29.47 3.25 16.03
C SER A 293 -29.48 2.59 17.40
N GLU A 294 -28.80 1.46 17.57
CA GLU A 294 -28.66 0.74 18.84
C GLU A 294 -28.10 1.62 19.97
N PHE A 295 -27.19 2.55 19.64
CA PHE A 295 -26.47 3.36 20.62
C PHE A 295 -27.00 4.79 20.74
N THR A 296 -28.16 5.11 20.17
CA THR A 296 -28.70 6.49 20.12
C THR A 296 -28.74 7.20 21.49
N LYS A 297 -28.94 6.45 22.58
CA LYS A 297 -29.02 6.98 23.95
C LYS A 297 -27.68 7.08 24.67
N CYS A 298 -26.60 6.56 24.09
CA CYS A 298 -25.27 6.58 24.68
C CYS A 298 -24.60 7.95 24.47
N SER A 299 -23.80 8.38 25.43
CA SER A 299 -23.07 9.67 25.41
C SER A 299 -22.09 9.81 24.25
N PHE A 300 -21.58 8.71 23.70
CA PHE A 300 -20.70 8.69 22.52
C PHE A 300 -21.45 8.69 21.18
N SER A 301 -22.78 8.66 21.18
CA SER A 301 -23.55 8.57 19.94
C SER A 301 -23.50 9.89 19.16
N LEU A 302 -23.20 9.76 17.87
CA LEU A 302 -23.21 10.84 16.89
C LEU A 302 -24.31 10.65 15.83
N ARG A 303 -25.29 9.78 16.12
CA ARG A 303 -26.35 9.44 15.16
C ARG A 303 -27.15 10.67 14.71
N ASN A 304 -27.40 11.62 15.60
CA ASN A 304 -28.11 12.86 15.27
C ASN A 304 -27.29 13.80 14.36
N HIS A 305 -26.00 13.54 14.19
CA HIS A 305 -25.08 14.32 13.36
C HIS A 305 -24.77 13.65 12.00
N ILE A 306 -25.46 12.55 11.62
CA ILE A 306 -25.23 11.87 10.33
C ILE A 306 -25.33 12.85 9.14
N ASN A 307 -26.34 13.71 9.12
CA ASN A 307 -26.53 14.67 8.03
C ASN A 307 -25.35 15.64 7.90
N TYR A 308 -24.86 16.15 9.03
CA TYR A 308 -23.69 17.02 9.08
C TYR A 308 -22.44 16.30 8.56
N VAL A 309 -22.20 15.07 9.02
CA VAL A 309 -21.07 14.25 8.56
C VAL A 309 -21.18 13.97 7.05
N ASP A 310 -22.36 13.64 6.54
CA ASP A 310 -22.61 13.38 5.12
C ASP A 310 -22.44 14.61 4.22
N GLU A 311 -22.75 15.82 4.73
CA GLU A 311 -22.44 17.07 4.03
C GLU A 311 -20.93 17.30 3.95
N LYS A 312 -20.22 17.13 5.07
CA LYS A 312 -18.76 17.28 5.11
C LYS A 312 -18.03 16.26 4.26
N ILE A 313 -18.47 15.01 4.25
CA ILE A 313 -17.90 13.98 3.37
C ILE A 313 -18.12 14.34 1.89
N ARG A 314 -19.29 14.87 1.53
CA ARG A 314 -19.60 15.26 0.14
C ARG A 314 -18.75 16.42 -0.37
N SER A 315 -18.27 17.31 0.51
CA SER A 315 -17.38 18.41 0.13
C SER A 315 -15.92 17.98 -0.04
N ILE A 316 -15.56 16.73 0.28
CA ILE A 316 -14.18 16.25 0.15
C ILE A 316 -13.92 15.81 -1.30
N ASN A 317 -12.91 16.42 -1.91
CA ASN A 317 -12.31 15.93 -3.13
C ASN A 317 -10.92 15.38 -2.81
N PRO A 318 -10.77 14.06 -2.62
CA PRO A 318 -9.49 13.51 -2.23
C PRO A 318 -8.46 13.59 -3.38
N PRO A 319 -7.15 13.46 -3.08
CA PRO A 319 -6.12 13.31 -4.10
C PRO A 319 -6.40 12.18 -5.08
N SER A 320 -5.95 12.34 -6.32
CA SER A 320 -6.19 11.37 -7.40
C SER A 320 -5.67 9.96 -7.16
N PHE A 321 -4.71 9.78 -6.23
CA PHE A 321 -4.22 8.47 -5.81
C PHE A 321 -5.12 7.76 -4.79
N THR A 322 -6.19 8.40 -4.32
CA THR A 322 -7.13 7.79 -3.38
C THR A 322 -8.03 6.82 -4.15
N HIS A 323 -7.82 5.51 -3.99
CA HIS A 323 -8.50 4.47 -4.76
C HIS A 323 -10.03 4.47 -4.64
N ARG A 324 -10.58 5.00 -3.54
CA ARG A 324 -12.03 5.05 -3.32
C ARG A 324 -12.45 6.44 -2.88
N LEU A 325 -13.42 7.00 -3.59
CA LEU A 325 -14.03 8.26 -3.21
C LEU A 325 -14.82 8.10 -1.90
N PRO A 326 -14.84 9.14 -1.03
CA PRO A 326 -15.64 9.13 0.16
C PRO A 326 -17.12 8.89 -0.17
N ARG A 327 -17.74 7.93 0.52
CA ARG A 327 -19.19 7.68 0.47
C ARG A 327 -19.84 8.18 1.75
N LYS A 328 -21.15 8.37 1.73
CA LYS A 328 -21.93 8.78 2.89
C LYS A 328 -21.64 7.88 4.09
N ILE A 329 -21.57 8.48 5.29
CA ILE A 329 -21.44 7.78 6.55
C ILE A 329 -22.65 6.89 6.81
N SER A 330 -23.84 7.23 6.28
CA SER A 330 -25.01 6.35 6.32
C SER A 330 -24.74 4.94 5.79
N ASP A 331 -23.79 4.84 4.85
CA ASP A 331 -23.44 3.60 4.16
C ASP A 331 -22.22 2.90 4.77
N TYR A 332 -21.78 3.31 5.98
CA TYR A 332 -20.55 2.79 6.61
C TYR A 332 -20.53 1.26 6.73
N LYS A 333 -21.70 0.62 6.82
CA LYS A 333 -21.86 -0.84 6.89
C LYS A 333 -21.29 -1.54 5.63
N TYR A 334 -21.25 -0.83 4.51
CA TYR A 334 -20.73 -1.30 3.22
C TYR A 334 -19.35 -0.74 2.87
N TRP A 335 -18.74 0.07 3.75
CA TRP A 335 -17.40 0.60 3.53
C TRP A 335 -16.37 -0.52 3.58
N LYS A 336 -15.44 -0.49 2.63
CA LYS A 336 -14.27 -1.38 2.64
C LYS A 336 -13.21 -0.87 3.62
N ALA A 337 -12.24 -1.72 3.95
CA ALA A 337 -11.13 -1.35 4.82
C ALA A 337 -10.35 -0.12 4.33
N SER A 338 -10.21 0.09 3.02
CA SER A 338 -9.54 1.28 2.49
C SER A 338 -10.31 2.56 2.75
N GLU A 339 -11.64 2.55 2.71
CA GLU A 339 -12.47 3.71 3.07
C GLU A 339 -12.37 4.00 4.57
N MET A 340 -12.37 2.96 5.41
CA MET A 340 -12.15 3.08 6.85
C MET A 340 -10.76 3.65 7.18
N LYS A 341 -9.74 3.31 6.39
CA LYS A 341 -8.39 3.88 6.50
C LYS A 341 -8.37 5.37 6.20
N TYR A 342 -8.96 5.79 5.08
CA TYR A 342 -9.02 7.21 4.72
C TYR A 342 -9.82 8.01 5.74
N TRP A 343 -10.94 7.46 6.21
CA TRP A 343 -11.73 8.06 7.29
C TRP A 343 -10.88 8.25 8.55
N LEU A 344 -10.19 7.21 9.02
CA LEU A 344 -9.38 7.29 10.23
C LEU A 344 -8.28 8.36 10.11
N LEU A 345 -7.45 8.25 9.06
CA LEU A 345 -6.20 9.00 8.97
C LEU A 345 -6.39 10.45 8.48
N TYR A 346 -7.40 10.71 7.65
CA TYR A 346 -7.47 11.99 6.92
C TYR A 346 -8.73 12.80 7.22
N TYR A 347 -9.84 12.18 7.62
CA TYR A 347 -11.14 12.89 7.69
C TYR A 347 -11.70 12.99 9.11
N SER A 348 -11.55 11.94 9.90
CA SER A 348 -12.30 11.77 11.15
C SER A 348 -12.04 12.89 12.16
N LEU A 349 -10.79 13.27 12.43
CA LEU A 349 -10.52 14.33 13.41
C LEU A 349 -11.04 15.70 12.99
N ILE A 350 -11.03 16.00 11.70
CA ILE A 350 -11.51 17.27 11.17
C ILE A 350 -13.04 17.33 11.25
N ILE A 351 -13.71 16.27 10.79
CA ILE A 351 -15.17 16.23 10.73
C ILE A 351 -15.79 16.12 12.13
N LEU A 352 -15.17 15.35 13.03
CA LEU A 352 -15.73 15.06 14.34
C LEU A 352 -15.46 16.16 15.37
N TYR A 353 -14.48 17.04 15.15
CA TYR A 353 -14.10 18.10 16.10
C TYR A 353 -15.29 18.92 16.66
N PRO A 354 -16.20 19.47 15.83
CA PRO A 354 -17.29 20.31 16.35
C PRO A 354 -18.47 19.54 16.95
N ILE A 355 -18.53 18.21 16.78
CA ILE A 355 -19.73 17.41 17.15
C ILE A 355 -19.45 16.32 18.19
N MET A 356 -18.19 15.90 18.37
CA MET A 356 -17.84 14.83 19.29
C MET A 356 -17.52 15.41 20.68
N PRO A 357 -18.08 14.86 21.77
CA PRO A 357 -17.75 15.34 23.10
C PRO A 357 -16.26 15.18 23.41
N THR A 358 -15.69 16.15 24.12
CA THR A 358 -14.24 16.31 24.31
C THR A 358 -13.54 15.04 24.78
N ALA A 359 -14.12 14.30 25.73
CA ALA A 359 -13.52 13.05 26.24
C ALA A 359 -13.35 11.98 25.15
N TYR A 360 -14.34 11.83 24.27
CA TYR A 360 -14.29 10.88 23.15
C TYR A 360 -13.41 11.38 22.01
N TYR A 361 -13.39 12.69 21.76
CA TYR A 361 -12.52 13.30 20.75
C TYR A 361 -11.04 13.11 21.10
N GLN A 362 -10.65 13.44 22.34
CA GLN A 362 -9.28 13.24 22.82
C GLN A 362 -8.89 11.75 22.84
N HIS A 363 -9.85 10.87 23.13
CA HIS A 363 -9.62 9.43 23.03
C HIS A 363 -9.42 8.98 21.58
N HIS A 364 -10.25 9.42 20.63
CA HIS A 364 -10.07 9.12 19.21
C HIS A 364 -8.76 9.68 18.65
N LYS A 365 -8.32 10.86 19.12
CA LYS A 365 -7.03 11.46 18.79
C LYS A 365 -5.85 10.52 19.09
N LEU A 366 -5.87 9.81 20.22
CA LEU A 366 -4.84 8.81 20.56
C LEU A 366 -4.74 7.68 19.52
N LEU A 367 -5.88 7.17 19.03
CA LEU A 367 -5.88 6.15 18.00
C LEU A 367 -5.29 6.69 16.70
N VAL A 368 -5.75 7.85 16.24
CA VAL A 368 -5.27 8.46 15.01
C VAL A 368 -3.77 8.73 15.10
N GLN A 369 -3.29 9.34 16.19
CA GLN A 369 -1.85 9.55 16.45
C GLN A 369 -1.04 8.25 16.44
N GLY A 370 -1.47 7.25 17.22
CA GLY A 370 -0.76 5.98 17.33
C GLY A 370 -0.62 5.27 15.97
N ILE A 371 -1.71 5.17 15.20
CA ILE A 371 -1.65 4.56 13.87
C ILE A 371 -0.84 5.42 12.89
N THR A 372 -0.95 6.75 12.98
CA THR A 372 -0.22 7.67 12.12
C THR A 372 1.29 7.53 12.28
N TYR A 373 1.80 7.42 13.50
CA TYR A 373 3.22 7.18 13.76
C TYR A 373 3.68 5.81 13.24
N LEU A 374 2.87 4.76 13.40
CA LEU A 374 3.19 3.41 12.92
C LEU A 374 3.12 3.25 11.38
N SER A 375 2.41 4.14 10.69
CA SER A 375 2.20 4.07 9.24
C SER A 375 3.14 4.98 8.44
N GLN A 376 4.06 5.71 9.08
CA GLN A 376 4.99 6.62 8.38
C GLN A 376 5.91 5.87 7.41
N HIS A 377 6.38 6.60 6.40
CA HIS A 377 7.36 6.06 5.45
C HIS A 377 8.72 5.75 6.13
N LYS A 378 9.16 6.63 7.03
CA LYS A 378 10.35 6.47 7.88
C LYS A 378 9.90 6.55 9.34
N ILE A 379 10.24 5.56 10.16
CA ILE A 379 9.72 5.42 11.54
C ILE A 379 10.87 5.29 12.54
N SER A 380 11.14 6.31 13.35
CA SER A 380 12.14 6.15 14.42
C SER A 380 11.62 5.31 15.60
N LYS A 381 12.54 4.82 16.45
CA LYS A 381 12.17 4.17 17.73
C LYS A 381 11.29 5.05 18.61
N SER A 382 11.62 6.34 18.71
CA SER A 382 10.83 7.29 19.49
C SER A 382 9.39 7.40 18.99
N MET A 383 9.16 7.30 17.67
CA MET A 383 7.81 7.27 17.11
C MET A 383 7.07 5.98 17.45
N ILE A 384 7.76 4.83 17.46
CA ILE A 384 7.18 3.55 17.88
C ILE A 384 6.82 3.58 19.37
N GLU A 385 7.67 4.15 20.21
CA GLU A 385 7.43 4.32 21.65
C GLU A 385 6.24 5.25 21.90
N ALA A 386 6.19 6.40 21.22
CA ALA A 386 5.05 7.34 21.30
C ALA A 386 3.76 6.67 20.82
N ALA A 387 3.80 5.90 19.73
CA ALA A 387 2.66 5.13 19.26
C ALA A 387 2.21 4.07 20.29
N SER A 388 3.16 3.38 20.92
CA SER A 388 2.87 2.41 21.98
C SER A 388 2.16 3.06 23.16
N GLN A 389 2.61 4.24 23.60
CA GLN A 389 1.94 4.99 24.67
C GLN A 389 0.50 5.37 24.27
N CYS A 390 0.32 5.93 23.07
CA CYS A 390 -0.98 6.32 22.55
C CYS A 390 -1.95 5.13 22.48
N LEU A 391 -1.51 3.99 21.92
CA LEU A 391 -2.36 2.81 21.73
C LEU A 391 -2.65 2.08 23.05
N ASN A 392 -1.69 2.03 23.98
CA ASN A 392 -1.95 1.47 25.32
C ASN A 392 -2.99 2.30 26.07
N GLN A 393 -2.82 3.63 26.10
CA GLN A 393 -3.78 4.53 26.74
C GLN A 393 -5.15 4.51 26.05
N TYR A 394 -5.18 4.36 24.72
CA TYR A 394 -6.42 4.20 23.97
C TYR A 394 -7.18 2.94 24.41
N VAL A 395 -6.51 1.79 24.49
CA VAL A 395 -7.15 0.52 24.87
C VAL A 395 -7.57 0.54 26.35
N GLU A 396 -6.75 1.10 27.24
CA GLU A 396 -7.07 1.26 28.66
C GLU A 396 -8.36 2.04 28.87
N ARG A 397 -8.45 3.25 28.27
CA ARG A 397 -9.61 4.14 28.44
C ARG A 397 -10.85 3.68 27.69
N PHE A 398 -10.72 2.73 26.76
CA PHE A 398 -11.83 2.30 25.92
C PHE A 398 -12.96 1.67 26.75
N GLN A 399 -12.64 0.82 27.72
CA GLN A 399 -13.63 0.14 28.56
C GLN A 399 -14.44 1.12 29.42
N ASP A 400 -13.84 2.21 29.88
CA ASP A 400 -14.54 3.20 30.72
C ASP A 400 -15.44 4.11 29.86
N LEU A 401 -14.99 4.43 28.65
CA LEU A 401 -15.70 5.32 27.73
C LEU A 401 -16.84 4.63 26.98
N TYR A 402 -16.63 3.38 26.54
CA TYR A 402 -17.57 2.65 25.69
C TYR A 402 -18.17 1.41 26.38
N GLY A 403 -17.60 0.95 27.49
CA GLY A 403 -18.05 -0.22 28.23
C GLY A 403 -17.26 -1.50 27.95
N LEU A 404 -17.10 -2.33 28.98
CA LEU A 404 -16.33 -3.60 28.93
C LEU A 404 -16.78 -4.54 27.81
N ARG A 405 -18.10 -4.58 27.52
CA ARG A 405 -18.69 -5.42 26.45
C ARG A 405 -18.09 -5.16 25.07
N HIS A 406 -17.49 -3.99 24.87
CA HIS A 406 -16.92 -3.56 23.60
C HIS A 406 -15.40 -3.78 23.52
N MET A 407 -14.76 -4.41 24.51
CA MET A 407 -13.33 -4.72 24.45
C MET A 407 -13.04 -5.94 23.56
N THR A 408 -13.00 -5.73 22.24
CA THR A 408 -12.81 -6.79 21.23
C THR A 408 -11.36 -7.25 21.10
N CYS A 409 -11.15 -8.40 20.46
CA CYS A 409 -9.80 -8.90 20.15
C CYS A 409 -8.99 -7.91 19.28
N ASN A 410 -9.64 -7.24 18.32
CA ASN A 410 -8.99 -6.24 17.47
C ASN A 410 -8.51 -5.02 18.28
N LEU A 411 -9.30 -4.55 19.26
CA LEU A 411 -8.84 -3.50 20.18
C LEU A 411 -7.63 -3.96 20.99
N HIS A 412 -7.70 -5.17 21.57
CA HIS A 412 -6.56 -5.75 22.28
C HIS A 412 -5.30 -5.86 21.40
N GLN A 413 -5.46 -6.20 20.11
CA GLN A 413 -4.36 -6.32 19.16
C GLN A 413 -3.65 -5.01 18.85
N LEU A 414 -4.27 -3.85 19.08
CA LEU A 414 -3.60 -2.55 18.94
C LEU A 414 -2.34 -2.45 19.81
N ARG A 415 -2.35 -3.08 21.00
CA ARG A 415 -1.20 -3.08 21.91
C ARG A 415 0.00 -3.87 21.40
N HIS A 416 -0.21 -4.77 20.42
CA HIS A 416 0.84 -5.59 19.80
C HIS A 416 1.36 -4.99 18.48
N LEU A 417 0.73 -3.93 17.96
CA LEU A 417 1.14 -3.28 16.71
C LEU A 417 2.51 -2.61 16.79
N PRO A 418 2.87 -1.87 17.86
CA PRO A 418 4.21 -1.26 17.97
C PRO A 418 5.32 -2.29 17.90
N ASP A 419 5.16 -3.43 18.58
CA ASP A 419 6.12 -4.55 18.50
C ASP A 419 6.18 -5.14 17.09
N ALA A 420 5.06 -5.29 16.40
CA ALA A 420 5.06 -5.75 15.01
C ALA A 420 5.82 -4.77 14.11
N VAL A 421 5.64 -3.47 14.29
CA VAL A 421 6.33 -2.44 13.49
C VAL A 421 7.82 -2.39 13.81
N ASN A 422 8.18 -2.48 15.08
CA ASN A 422 9.59 -2.57 15.51
C ASN A 422 10.31 -3.77 14.88
N LYS A 423 9.58 -4.86 14.63
CA LYS A 423 10.14 -6.11 14.11
C LYS A 423 10.17 -6.18 12.59
N PHE A 424 9.11 -5.73 11.92
CA PHE A 424 8.93 -5.92 10.47
C PHE A 424 9.05 -4.63 9.65
N GLY A 425 9.03 -3.46 10.30
CA GLY A 425 8.96 -2.15 9.65
C GLY A 425 7.53 -1.59 9.64
N PRO A 426 7.27 -0.53 8.88
CA PRO A 426 6.00 0.19 8.90
C PRO A 426 4.75 -0.69 8.80
N GLU A 427 3.66 -0.26 9.43
CA GLU A 427 2.38 -0.98 9.56
C GLU A 427 1.92 -1.66 8.25
N ARG A 428 2.05 -0.95 7.12
CA ARG A 428 1.74 -1.43 5.77
C ARG A 428 2.43 -2.74 5.35
N VAL A 429 3.61 -3.04 5.89
CA VAL A 429 4.38 -4.27 5.58
C VAL A 429 3.60 -5.51 6.04
N THR A 430 2.84 -5.38 7.12
CA THR A 430 2.05 -6.47 7.72
C THR A 430 0.60 -6.47 7.25
N SER A 431 0.23 -5.58 6.33
CA SER A 431 -1.15 -5.38 5.88
C SER A 431 -1.60 -6.40 4.85
N CYS A 432 -2.84 -6.90 4.96
CA CYS A 432 -3.42 -7.80 3.98
C CYS A 432 -4.02 -7.14 2.73
N PHE A 433 -3.94 -5.81 2.56
CA PHE A 433 -4.49 -5.14 1.37
C PHE A 433 -3.97 -5.72 0.05
N GLN A 434 -2.68 -6.05 -0.03
CA GLN A 434 -2.09 -6.65 -1.23
C GLN A 434 -2.66 -8.05 -1.52
N PHE A 435 -2.90 -8.85 -0.48
CA PHE A 435 -3.39 -10.22 -0.62
C PHE A 435 -4.88 -10.26 -0.97
N GLU A 436 -5.67 -9.33 -0.46
CA GLU A 436 -7.06 -9.13 -0.90
C GLU A 436 -7.15 -8.78 -2.39
N ASN A 437 -6.22 -7.96 -2.89
CA ASN A 437 -6.16 -7.65 -4.31
C ASN A 437 -5.82 -8.91 -5.14
N LEU A 438 -4.80 -9.67 -4.73
CA LEU A 438 -4.44 -10.95 -5.36
C LEU A 438 -5.61 -11.94 -5.34
N ASN A 439 -6.34 -12.03 -4.23
CA ASN A 439 -7.53 -12.87 -4.10
C ASN A 439 -8.65 -12.43 -5.06
N GLY A 440 -8.84 -11.12 -5.24
CA GLY A 440 -9.74 -10.54 -6.23
C GLY A 440 -9.36 -10.96 -7.66
N LEU A 441 -8.07 -10.89 -7.99
CA LEU A 441 -7.55 -11.32 -9.30
C LEU A 441 -7.79 -12.81 -9.53
N LEU A 442 -7.46 -13.66 -8.56
CA LEU A 442 -7.71 -15.10 -8.66
C LEU A 442 -9.18 -15.44 -8.88
N ARG A 443 -10.08 -14.71 -8.21
CA ARG A 443 -11.53 -14.88 -8.39
C ARG A 443 -11.96 -14.59 -9.82
N CYS A 444 -11.35 -13.61 -10.49
CA CYS A 444 -11.62 -13.28 -11.89
C CYS A 444 -11.16 -14.35 -12.90
N LEU A 445 -10.33 -15.31 -12.48
CA LEU A 445 -9.85 -16.39 -13.36
C LEU A 445 -10.82 -17.58 -13.45
N ALA A 446 -11.79 -17.65 -12.54
CA ALA A 446 -12.81 -18.69 -12.56
C ALA A 446 -14.07 -18.17 -13.29
N ASN A 447 -14.24 -18.58 -14.55
CA ASN A 447 -15.43 -18.31 -15.35
C ASN A 447 -16.43 -19.48 -15.22
N GLY A 448 -17.48 -19.27 -14.43
CA GLY A 448 -18.53 -20.27 -14.20
C GLY A 448 -18.16 -21.34 -13.17
N THR A 449 -19.04 -22.33 -12.98
CA THR A 449 -18.97 -23.29 -11.86
C THR A 449 -18.21 -24.58 -12.15
N ARG A 450 -17.93 -24.87 -13.42
CA ARG A 450 -17.33 -26.15 -13.84
C ARG A 450 -15.81 -26.05 -13.83
N TYR A 451 -15.17 -26.97 -13.12
CA TYR A 451 -13.71 -27.16 -13.11
C TYR A 451 -12.91 -25.88 -12.80
N ALA A 452 -13.38 -25.02 -11.89
CA ALA A 452 -12.69 -23.77 -11.55
C ALA A 452 -11.22 -23.99 -11.16
N GLN A 453 -10.89 -25.10 -10.51
CA GLN A 453 -9.52 -25.51 -10.21
C GLN A 453 -8.63 -25.65 -11.46
N LEU A 454 -9.15 -26.20 -12.56
CA LEU A 454 -8.42 -26.33 -13.82
C LEU A 454 -8.32 -25.00 -14.54
N GLN A 455 -9.37 -24.17 -14.49
CA GLN A 455 -9.35 -22.84 -15.10
C GLN A 455 -8.25 -21.97 -14.50
N ILE A 456 -8.23 -21.85 -13.16
CA ILE A 456 -7.25 -21.06 -12.42
C ILE A 456 -5.84 -21.59 -12.66
N SER A 457 -5.62 -22.90 -12.46
CA SER A 457 -4.30 -23.51 -12.62
C SER A 457 -3.76 -23.38 -14.04
N LYS A 458 -4.62 -23.54 -15.07
CA LYS A 458 -4.22 -23.39 -16.47
C LYS A 458 -3.79 -21.96 -16.79
N VAL A 459 -4.57 -20.98 -16.38
CA VAL A 459 -4.28 -19.56 -16.67
C VAL A 459 -3.00 -19.11 -15.96
N LEU A 460 -2.82 -19.49 -14.70
CA LEU A 460 -1.59 -19.18 -13.95
C LEU A 460 -0.37 -19.88 -14.54
N SER A 461 -0.49 -21.16 -14.92
CA SER A 461 0.59 -21.89 -15.57
C SER A 461 1.03 -21.21 -16.87
N ILE A 462 0.08 -20.77 -17.70
CA ILE A 462 0.40 -20.02 -18.92
C ILE A 462 1.11 -18.70 -18.55
N PHE A 463 0.57 -17.94 -17.59
CA PHE A 463 1.12 -16.65 -17.19
C PHE A 463 2.58 -16.75 -16.69
N PHE A 464 2.88 -17.71 -15.81
CA PHE A 464 4.23 -17.85 -15.26
C PHE A 464 5.23 -18.46 -16.24
N ASN A 465 4.79 -19.31 -17.17
CA ASN A 465 5.69 -19.98 -18.12
C ASN A 465 5.91 -19.21 -19.43
N ILE A 466 5.08 -18.21 -19.77
CA ILE A 466 5.22 -17.43 -21.02
C ILE A 466 6.63 -16.83 -21.18
N ALA A 467 7.18 -16.25 -20.11
CA ALA A 467 8.49 -15.62 -20.16
C ALA A 467 9.61 -16.63 -20.47
N GLU A 468 9.60 -17.79 -19.81
CA GLU A 468 10.57 -18.86 -20.04
C GLU A 468 10.43 -19.44 -21.45
N LEU A 469 9.20 -19.73 -21.90
CA LEU A 469 8.92 -20.24 -23.24
C LEU A 469 9.45 -19.29 -24.32
N LYS A 470 9.27 -17.98 -24.14
CA LYS A 470 9.78 -16.94 -25.04
C LYS A 470 11.30 -16.91 -25.10
N MET A 471 11.98 -17.09 -23.97
CA MET A 471 13.45 -17.07 -23.92
C MET A 471 14.11 -18.34 -24.43
N THR A 472 13.45 -19.49 -24.25
CA THR A 472 14.10 -20.81 -24.43
C THR A 472 13.60 -21.60 -25.63
N GLN A 473 12.35 -21.38 -26.07
CA GLN A 473 11.69 -22.24 -27.05
C GLN A 473 11.14 -21.50 -28.27
N LEU A 474 10.80 -20.21 -28.15
CA LEU A 474 10.22 -19.45 -29.26
C LEU A 474 11.30 -18.78 -30.10
N ARG A 475 11.15 -18.85 -31.43
CA ARG A 475 11.99 -18.11 -32.36
C ARG A 475 11.77 -16.60 -32.17
N PRO A 476 12.84 -15.78 -32.13
CA PRO A 476 12.70 -14.32 -32.16
C PRO A 476 11.76 -13.88 -33.29
N GLU A 477 10.93 -12.86 -33.03
CA GLU A 477 10.07 -12.19 -34.03
C GLU A 477 8.99 -13.04 -34.73
N SER A 478 8.76 -14.29 -34.29
CA SER A 478 7.64 -15.10 -34.80
C SER A 478 6.27 -14.52 -34.43
N GLU A 479 5.21 -14.88 -35.17
CA GLU A 479 3.82 -14.53 -34.81
C GLU A 479 3.46 -14.94 -33.38
N ILE A 480 3.96 -16.08 -32.92
CA ILE A 480 3.76 -16.59 -31.56
C ILE A 480 4.49 -15.71 -30.54
N THR A 481 5.74 -15.31 -30.83
CA THR A 481 6.52 -14.39 -30.00
C THR A 481 5.85 -13.02 -29.93
N ASN A 482 5.27 -12.54 -31.03
CA ASN A 482 4.51 -11.30 -31.09
C ASN A 482 3.21 -11.39 -30.30
N PHE A 483 2.50 -12.52 -30.37
CA PHE A 483 1.30 -12.77 -29.56
C PHE A 483 1.63 -12.87 -28.06
N CYS A 484 2.69 -13.58 -27.67
CA CYS A 484 3.16 -13.60 -26.28
C CYS A 484 3.56 -12.19 -25.79
N THR A 485 4.25 -11.42 -26.63
CA THR A 485 4.61 -10.03 -26.32
C THR A 485 3.38 -9.13 -26.23
N TYR A 486 2.34 -9.39 -27.02
CA TYR A 486 1.06 -8.70 -26.91
C TYR A 486 0.37 -9.03 -25.58
N LEU A 487 0.38 -10.29 -25.15
CA LEU A 487 -0.18 -10.72 -23.86
C LEU A 487 0.56 -10.10 -22.66
N GLU A 488 1.87 -9.85 -22.79
CA GLU A 488 2.70 -9.15 -21.80
C GLU A 488 2.49 -7.63 -21.82
N LYS A 489 2.04 -7.06 -22.95
CA LYS A 489 1.86 -5.61 -23.13
C LYS A 489 0.60 -5.15 -22.41
N ASN A 490 0.79 -4.22 -21.48
CA ASN A 490 -0.27 -3.58 -20.71
C ASN A 490 -1.06 -2.60 -21.61
N THR A 491 -2.02 -3.10 -22.39
CA THR A 491 -2.83 -2.30 -23.32
C THR A 491 -4.02 -1.65 -22.61
N ARG A 492 -3.76 -0.61 -21.82
CA ARG A 492 -4.72 0.48 -21.63
C ARG A 492 -4.13 1.77 -22.18
N GLN A 493 -4.99 2.59 -22.78
CA GLN A 493 -4.67 3.91 -23.36
C GLN A 493 -3.53 4.56 -22.59
N ARG A 494 -2.32 4.54 -23.17
CA ARG A 494 -1.23 5.36 -22.64
C ARG A 494 -1.80 6.76 -22.62
N ARG A 495 -2.01 7.32 -21.41
CA ARG A 495 -2.22 8.76 -21.27
C ARG A 495 -1.16 9.40 -22.17
N LYS A 496 -1.50 10.37 -23.01
CA LYS A 496 -0.50 11.09 -23.80
C LYS A 496 0.48 11.73 -22.80
N LEU A 497 1.54 10.99 -22.49
CA LEU A 497 2.59 11.30 -21.54
C LEU A 497 3.74 11.83 -22.36
N GLN A 498 4.07 13.09 -22.16
CA GLN A 498 5.29 13.68 -22.69
C GLN A 498 6.32 13.66 -21.56
N TYR A 499 7.27 12.74 -21.64
CA TYR A 499 8.30 12.58 -20.61
C TYR A 499 9.30 13.72 -20.70
N ILE A 500 9.44 14.46 -19.59
CA ILE A 500 10.51 15.45 -19.42
C ILE A 500 11.81 14.73 -19.07
N ARG A 501 11.71 13.73 -18.17
CA ARG A 501 12.79 12.83 -17.75
C ARG A 501 12.22 11.57 -17.12
N GLU A 502 13.08 10.67 -16.64
CA GLU A 502 12.64 9.47 -15.91
C GLU A 502 11.71 9.85 -14.74
N ASN A 503 10.57 9.16 -14.63
CA ASN A 503 9.54 9.38 -13.61
C ASN A 503 8.89 10.78 -13.57
N VAL A 504 9.13 11.64 -14.57
CA VAL A 504 8.51 12.98 -14.67
C VAL A 504 7.97 13.21 -16.08
N ALA A 505 6.67 13.39 -16.21
CA ALA A 505 5.99 13.57 -17.48
C ALA A 505 4.83 14.56 -17.39
N ILE A 506 4.56 15.25 -18.49
CA ILE A 506 3.36 16.08 -18.67
C ILE A 506 2.22 15.18 -19.11
N ILE A 507 1.03 15.39 -18.53
CA ILE A 507 -0.20 14.70 -18.94
C ILE A 507 -1.09 15.67 -19.70
N GLY A 508 -1.37 15.35 -20.97
CA GLY A 508 -2.35 16.09 -21.77
C GLY A 508 -1.73 17.13 -22.70
N LYS A 509 -2.49 18.18 -23.03
CA LYS A 509 -2.10 19.19 -24.00
C LYS A 509 -1.21 20.26 -23.35
N ILE A 510 -0.18 20.67 -24.08
CA ILE A 510 0.63 21.85 -23.82
C ILE A 510 0.17 22.96 -24.76
N THR A 511 0.00 24.18 -24.25
CA THR A 511 -0.49 25.33 -25.03
C THR A 511 0.49 26.48 -24.92
N ARG A 512 0.93 27.04 -26.05
CA ARG A 512 1.81 28.22 -26.07
C ARG A 512 1.09 29.43 -25.47
N ALA A 513 1.77 30.17 -24.60
CA ALA A 513 1.28 31.43 -24.07
C ALA A 513 1.36 32.49 -25.18
N ILE A 514 0.21 32.90 -25.73
CA ILE A 514 0.14 34.00 -26.70
C ILE A 514 0.29 35.35 -25.97
N GLN A 515 -0.32 35.46 -24.80
CA GLN A 515 -0.19 36.57 -23.88
C GLN A 515 -0.05 36.01 -22.46
N MET A 516 0.89 36.56 -21.69
CA MET A 516 1.03 36.22 -20.27
C MET A 516 0.01 37.00 -19.45
N PRO A 517 -0.73 36.34 -18.54
CA PRO A 517 -1.52 37.04 -17.52
C PRO A 517 -0.64 38.01 -16.72
N GLU A 518 -1.13 39.23 -16.46
CA GLU A 518 -0.37 40.30 -15.78
C GLU A 518 0.21 39.82 -14.44
N ASN A 519 -0.61 39.12 -13.65
CA ASN A 519 -0.21 38.56 -12.36
C ASN A 519 0.90 37.49 -12.45
N LEU A 520 1.16 36.92 -13.62
CA LEU A 520 2.28 35.99 -13.85
C LEU A 520 3.53 36.73 -14.35
N VAL A 521 3.40 37.88 -15.01
CA VAL A 521 4.54 38.67 -15.50
C VAL A 521 5.40 39.11 -14.32
N ASP A 522 4.79 39.66 -13.27
CA ASP A 522 5.50 40.09 -12.06
C ASP A 522 6.29 38.95 -11.41
N ILE A 523 5.71 37.74 -11.38
CA ILE A 523 6.38 36.54 -10.84
C ILE A 523 7.54 36.12 -11.74
N LEU A 524 7.37 36.18 -13.07
CA LEU A 524 8.45 35.83 -13.98
C LEU A 524 9.62 36.80 -13.79
N GLU A 525 9.37 38.09 -13.59
CA GLU A 525 10.41 39.09 -13.31
C GLU A 525 11.08 38.85 -11.95
N GLU A 526 10.31 38.65 -10.87
CA GLU A 526 10.81 38.41 -9.51
C GLU A 526 11.76 37.18 -9.46
N PHE A 527 11.42 36.13 -10.19
CA PHE A 527 12.17 34.87 -10.20
C PHE A 527 13.22 34.78 -11.33
N GLY A 528 13.48 35.87 -12.06
CA GLY A 528 14.50 35.91 -13.10
C GLY A 528 14.17 35.05 -14.34
N LEU A 529 12.88 34.82 -14.58
CA LEU A 529 12.34 33.96 -15.63
C LEU A 529 11.94 34.73 -16.89
N GLN A 530 12.30 36.00 -17.06
CA GLN A 530 11.97 36.82 -18.22
C GLN A 530 12.83 36.52 -19.47
N ASN A 531 13.98 35.86 -19.31
CA ASN A 531 14.97 35.67 -20.37
C ASN A 531 14.68 34.48 -21.33
N TYR A 532 13.48 33.89 -21.28
CA TYR A 532 13.09 32.79 -22.17
C TYR A 532 12.40 33.33 -23.41
N HIS A 533 12.56 32.64 -24.55
CA HIS A 533 11.95 33.02 -25.82
C HIS A 533 10.45 32.72 -25.85
N ASP A 534 10.06 31.58 -25.30
CA ASP A 534 8.70 31.07 -25.36
C ASP A 534 8.28 30.41 -24.05
N TYR A 535 6.99 30.54 -23.75
CA TYR A 535 6.37 29.91 -22.60
C TYR A 535 5.15 29.09 -23.02
N TYR A 536 4.93 28.00 -22.29
CA TYR A 536 3.81 27.11 -22.53
C TYR A 536 3.14 26.72 -21.21
N PHE A 537 1.82 26.66 -21.22
CA PHE A 537 1.02 26.18 -20.10
C PHE A 537 0.68 24.71 -20.24
N PHE A 538 0.72 24.00 -19.12
CA PHE A 538 0.16 22.68 -18.97
C PHE A 538 -0.48 22.54 -17.59
N HIS A 539 -1.39 21.58 -17.45
CA HIS A 539 -2.26 21.54 -16.28
C HIS A 539 -2.03 20.36 -15.35
N ARG A 540 -1.24 19.38 -15.78
CA ARG A 540 -1.04 18.14 -15.05
C ARG A 540 0.38 17.64 -15.21
N LEU A 541 0.99 17.34 -14.07
CA LEU A 541 2.32 16.79 -13.98
C LEU A 541 2.24 15.40 -13.35
N PHE A 542 2.76 14.39 -14.04
CA PHE A 542 3.07 13.10 -13.46
C PHE A 542 4.49 13.15 -12.90
N LYS A 543 4.64 12.99 -11.60
CA LYS A 543 5.96 12.96 -10.95
C LYS A 543 5.98 11.87 -9.89
N ASN A 544 6.98 11.00 -9.97
CA ASN A 544 7.17 9.90 -9.01
C ASN A 544 5.86 9.12 -8.80
N ARG A 545 5.16 8.79 -9.90
CA ARG A 545 3.86 8.09 -9.91
C ARG A 545 2.65 8.83 -9.32
N VAL A 546 2.83 10.02 -8.75
CA VAL A 546 1.72 10.90 -8.35
C VAL A 546 1.34 11.81 -9.52
N VAL A 547 0.05 12.09 -9.66
CA VAL A 547 -0.41 13.18 -10.51
C VAL A 547 -0.62 14.43 -9.65
N PHE A 548 0.07 15.50 -10.02
CA PHE A 548 -0.16 16.85 -9.56
C PHE A 548 -1.08 17.53 -10.56
N ASP A 549 -2.17 18.11 -10.07
CA ASP A 549 -3.12 18.86 -10.89
C ASP A 549 -2.97 20.36 -10.60
N SER A 550 -3.26 21.20 -11.57
CA SER A 550 -3.36 22.65 -11.39
C SER A 550 -4.82 23.06 -11.12
N LYS A 551 -5.03 24.16 -10.41
CA LYS A 551 -6.35 24.74 -10.18
C LYS A 551 -7.02 25.18 -11.48
N SER A 552 -6.24 25.68 -12.45
CA SER A 552 -6.74 26.07 -13.78
C SER A 552 -7.22 24.89 -14.65
N TYR A 553 -7.17 23.65 -14.13
CA TYR A 553 -7.72 22.50 -14.82
C TYR A 553 -9.25 22.39 -14.63
N GLU A 554 -10.02 23.03 -15.51
CA GLU A 554 -11.47 23.23 -15.37
C GLU A 554 -12.39 22.00 -15.49
N ARG A 555 -11.86 20.77 -15.64
CA ARG A 555 -12.77 19.60 -15.69
C ARG A 555 -13.36 19.35 -14.30
N LYS A 556 -14.69 19.31 -14.19
CA LYS A 556 -15.42 18.88 -12.97
C LYS A 556 -14.88 17.53 -12.49
N ARG A 557 -14.01 17.53 -11.49
CA ARG A 557 -13.40 16.31 -10.94
C ARG A 557 -13.93 16.01 -9.55
N LYS A 558 -14.03 14.71 -9.28
CA LYS A 558 -14.28 14.19 -7.94
C LYS A 558 -13.00 14.14 -7.08
N THR A 559 -11.84 14.37 -7.69
CA THR A 559 -10.51 14.35 -7.04
C THR A 559 -9.73 15.63 -7.33
N ILE A 560 -8.97 16.11 -6.35
CA ILE A 560 -8.15 17.33 -6.42
C ILE A 560 -6.74 17.01 -5.95
N SER A 561 -5.74 17.27 -6.80
CA SER A 561 -4.32 17.00 -6.52
C SER A 561 -3.44 18.26 -6.64
N ASN A 562 -3.99 19.42 -6.32
CA ASN A 562 -3.32 20.72 -6.47
C ASN A 562 -2.74 21.27 -5.16
N VAL A 563 -3.13 20.76 -4.00
CA VAL A 563 -2.57 21.13 -2.71
C VAL A 563 -1.32 20.30 -2.45
N VAL A 564 -0.18 20.96 -2.25
CA VAL A 564 1.14 20.33 -2.29
C VAL A 564 2.04 20.80 -1.16
N LYS A 565 2.97 19.93 -0.76
CA LYS A 565 4.20 20.32 -0.07
C LYS A 565 5.31 20.53 -1.09
N TYR A 566 6.13 21.56 -0.90
CA TYR A 566 7.26 21.88 -1.76
C TYR A 566 8.42 22.48 -0.97
N TYR A 567 9.64 22.36 -1.49
CA TYR A 567 10.81 22.98 -0.90
C TYR A 567 11.03 24.41 -1.43
N PHE A 568 11.20 25.35 -0.51
CA PHE A 568 11.56 26.73 -0.80
C PHE A 568 12.60 27.21 0.21
N ASN A 569 13.76 27.67 -0.28
CA ASN A 569 14.90 28.06 0.54
C ASN A 569 15.33 27.00 1.58
N GLY A 570 15.23 25.71 1.22
CA GLY A 570 15.58 24.58 2.09
C GLY A 570 14.47 24.14 3.06
N GLU A 571 13.38 24.90 3.17
CA GLU A 571 12.26 24.59 4.07
C GLU A 571 11.08 23.97 3.31
N LEU A 572 10.38 23.03 3.97
CA LEU A 572 9.16 22.45 3.43
C LEU A 572 7.97 23.38 3.70
N LYS A 573 7.31 23.85 2.64
CA LYS A 573 6.17 24.77 2.69
C LYS A 573 4.93 24.12 2.08
N THR A 574 3.76 24.72 2.36
CA THR A 574 2.47 24.32 1.79
C THR A 574 2.05 25.32 0.72
N GLY A 575 1.46 24.85 -0.38
CA GLY A 575 0.96 25.72 -1.44
C GLY A 575 -0.11 25.06 -2.29
N ILE A 576 -0.78 25.86 -3.10
CA ILE A 576 -1.78 25.40 -4.08
C ILE A 576 -1.24 25.68 -5.47
N VAL A 577 -1.15 24.65 -6.30
CA VAL A 577 -0.73 24.78 -7.71
C VAL A 577 -1.82 25.50 -8.48
N GLU A 578 -1.54 26.72 -8.90
CA GLU A 578 -2.43 27.50 -9.76
C GLU A 578 -2.33 27.00 -11.20
N THR A 579 -1.11 26.92 -11.74
CA THR A 579 -0.80 26.45 -13.10
C THR A 579 0.64 25.93 -13.21
N PHE A 580 1.00 25.30 -14.33
CA PHE A 580 2.38 24.94 -14.65
C PHE A 580 2.85 25.63 -15.92
N ILE A 581 4.15 25.98 -15.94
CA ILE A 581 4.80 26.67 -17.03
C ILE A 581 6.01 25.87 -17.49
N LYS A 582 6.13 25.69 -18.81
CA LYS A 582 7.37 25.31 -19.50
C LYS A 582 7.95 26.58 -20.13
N ALA A 583 9.18 26.93 -19.80
CA ALA A 583 9.89 28.07 -20.36
C ALA A 583 11.02 27.54 -21.26
N CYS A 584 10.96 27.77 -22.58
CA CYS A 584 11.92 27.26 -23.57
C CYS A 584 12.91 28.36 -23.97
N ARG A 585 14.21 28.03 -23.97
CA ARG A 585 15.31 28.91 -24.38
C ARG A 585 15.69 28.76 -25.85
N CYS A 586 14.92 28.00 -26.64
CA CYS A 586 15.22 27.77 -28.05
C CYS A 586 14.78 28.97 -28.90
N ASN A 587 15.66 29.43 -29.78
CA ASN A 587 15.40 30.54 -30.72
C ASN A 587 15.16 30.05 -32.16
N LEU A 588 14.95 28.75 -32.36
CA LEU A 588 14.76 28.15 -33.69
C LEU A 588 13.28 28.19 -34.10
N ARG A 589 12.99 28.73 -35.30
CA ARG A 589 11.65 28.76 -35.91
C ARG A 589 11.04 27.36 -36.11
N ASP A 590 11.87 26.32 -36.19
CA ASP A 590 11.45 24.93 -36.42
C ASP A 590 11.08 24.17 -35.12
N CYS A 591 11.03 24.83 -33.96
CA CYS A 591 10.41 24.25 -32.76
C CYS A 591 8.88 24.29 -32.85
N GLU A 592 8.33 23.79 -33.96
CA GLU A 592 6.90 23.62 -34.12
C GLU A 592 6.44 22.59 -33.08
N TRP A 593 5.54 23.02 -32.19
CA TRP A 593 4.86 22.22 -31.15
C TRP A 593 5.56 22.07 -29.78
N GLY A 594 6.67 22.75 -29.51
CA GLY A 594 7.20 22.82 -28.14
C GLY A 594 7.79 21.51 -27.61
N ASN A 595 8.38 20.69 -28.47
CA ASN A 595 9.09 19.43 -28.11
C ASN A 595 10.56 19.65 -27.67
N CYS A 596 10.97 20.91 -27.49
CA CYS A 596 12.24 21.37 -26.90
C CYS A 596 12.30 20.95 -25.41
N ASP A 597 12.68 19.71 -25.06
CA ASP A 597 12.77 19.31 -23.64
C ASP A 597 14.17 19.53 -23.05
N SER A 598 15.24 19.44 -23.86
CA SER A 598 16.64 19.57 -23.43
C SER A 598 17.10 21.01 -23.14
N ASN A 599 16.33 22.03 -23.57
CA ASN A 599 16.66 23.45 -23.37
C ASN A 599 15.46 24.23 -22.79
N SER A 600 14.66 23.55 -21.96
CA SER A 600 13.51 24.13 -21.26
C SER A 600 13.59 23.92 -19.77
N ASP A 601 13.12 24.91 -19.03
CA ASP A 601 12.90 24.83 -17.60
C ASP A 601 11.40 24.72 -17.28
N TYR A 602 11.08 24.02 -16.19
CA TYR A 602 9.70 23.69 -15.83
C TYR A 602 9.39 24.17 -14.42
N TYR A 603 8.31 24.95 -14.30
CA TYR A 603 7.90 25.58 -13.05
C TYR A 603 6.42 25.27 -12.74
N ALA A 604 6.14 25.12 -11.46
CA ALA A 604 4.79 25.21 -10.90
C ALA A 604 4.61 26.62 -10.33
N ILE A 605 3.52 27.29 -10.70
CA ILE A 605 3.12 28.54 -10.07
C ILE A 605 2.21 28.18 -8.89
N LEU A 606 2.64 28.59 -7.70
CA LEU A 606 1.99 28.22 -6.44
C LEU A 606 1.45 29.46 -5.74
N VAL A 607 0.21 29.38 -5.24
CA VAL A 607 -0.28 30.28 -4.20
C VAL A 607 0.32 29.83 -2.87
N LYS A 608 1.04 30.72 -2.17
CA LYS A 608 1.60 30.43 -0.85
C LYS A 608 0.49 30.19 0.17
N CYS A 609 0.72 29.26 1.08
CA CYS A 609 -0.17 28.99 2.20
C CYS A 609 0.63 29.04 3.50
N TYR A 610 0.10 29.74 4.50
CA TYR A 610 0.72 29.85 5.82
C TYR A 610 0.04 28.91 6.79
N VAL A 611 0.83 28.22 7.62
CA VAL A 611 0.31 27.40 8.71
C VAL A 611 -0.08 28.34 9.84
N LEU A 612 -1.29 28.17 10.36
CA LEU A 612 -1.78 28.84 11.57
C LEU A 612 -1.29 28.05 12.78
N ASP A 613 -1.00 28.72 13.90
CA ASP A 613 -0.46 28.09 15.13
C ASP A 613 -1.38 27.02 15.76
N ASP A 614 -2.60 26.86 15.24
CA ASP A 614 -3.63 25.91 15.69
C ASP A 614 -3.49 24.52 15.03
N GLU A 615 -2.36 23.83 15.25
CA GLU A 615 -2.20 22.45 14.76
C GLU A 615 -3.11 21.46 15.48
N VAL A 616 -3.86 20.63 14.74
CA VAL A 616 -4.70 19.58 15.33
C VAL A 616 -3.84 18.39 15.74
N LEU A 617 -2.89 18.04 14.87
CA LEU A 617 -1.86 17.01 15.01
C LEU A 617 -0.65 17.43 14.18
N ASP A 618 0.54 16.87 14.47
CA ASP A 618 1.78 17.11 13.70
C ASP A 618 1.61 16.99 12.16
N LEU A 619 0.61 16.22 11.69
CA LEU A 619 0.31 16.03 10.27
C LEU A 619 -1.00 16.66 9.79
N ILE A 620 -1.81 17.24 10.68
CA ILE A 620 -3.07 17.93 10.35
C ILE A 620 -2.89 19.40 10.70
N LEU A 621 -2.59 20.18 9.67
CA LEU A 621 -2.32 21.61 9.77
C LEU A 621 -3.54 22.40 9.36
N ILE A 622 -3.75 23.55 10.00
CA ILE A 622 -4.67 24.57 9.52
C ILE A 622 -3.85 25.57 8.72
N CYS A 623 -4.23 25.78 7.47
CA CYS A 623 -3.54 26.69 6.56
C CYS A 623 -4.46 27.81 6.09
N GLU A 624 -3.89 28.97 5.82
CA GLU A 624 -4.56 30.12 5.19
C GLU A 624 -3.94 30.42 3.82
N LYS A 625 -4.78 30.73 2.82
CA LYS A 625 -4.34 31.14 1.48
C LYS A 625 -3.81 32.58 1.52
N SER A 626 -2.60 32.80 0.99
CA SER A 626 -2.15 34.15 0.68
C SER A 626 -2.91 34.67 -0.54
N HIS A 627 -3.59 35.82 -0.43
CA HIS A 627 -4.43 36.32 -1.51
C HIS A 627 -3.61 36.85 -2.71
N ASP A 628 -2.38 37.32 -2.46
CA ASP A 628 -1.56 37.99 -3.49
C ASP A 628 -0.11 37.47 -3.61
N GLN A 629 0.30 36.46 -2.83
CA GLN A 629 1.67 35.93 -2.95
C GLN A 629 1.70 34.61 -3.71
N MET A 630 1.87 34.72 -5.02
CA MET A 630 2.26 33.60 -5.86
C MET A 630 3.78 33.50 -5.97
N ILE A 631 4.29 32.30 -6.23
CA ILE A 631 5.71 32.06 -6.48
C ILE A 631 5.91 31.06 -7.61
N ALA A 632 7.03 31.18 -8.32
CA ALA A 632 7.48 30.16 -9.24
C ALA A 632 8.43 29.18 -8.54
N VAL A 633 8.07 27.89 -8.56
CA VAL A 633 8.89 26.82 -7.99
C VAL A 633 9.18 25.79 -9.06
N ASN A 634 10.46 25.47 -9.27
CA ASN A 634 10.84 24.42 -10.20
C ASN A 634 10.10 23.11 -9.84
N ILE A 635 9.51 22.43 -10.83
CA ILE A 635 8.67 21.23 -10.61
C ILE A 635 9.39 20.11 -9.83
N TYR A 636 10.72 20.08 -9.86
CA TYR A 636 11.52 19.11 -9.13
C TYR A 636 11.53 19.36 -7.63
N ARG A 637 11.17 20.56 -7.16
CA ARG A 637 11.01 20.90 -5.74
C ARG A 637 9.61 20.58 -5.17
N LEU A 638 8.66 20.18 -6.00
CA LEU A 638 7.36 19.65 -5.51
C LEU A 638 7.56 18.30 -4.84
N GLU A 639 7.21 18.16 -3.57
CA GLU A 639 7.50 16.94 -2.82
C GLU A 639 6.34 15.95 -2.88
N ARG A 640 5.13 16.38 -2.51
CA ARG A 640 3.95 15.51 -2.39
C ARG A 640 2.65 16.29 -2.52
N VAL A 641 1.58 15.57 -2.88
CA VAL A 641 0.20 16.06 -2.85
C VAL A 641 -0.43 15.72 -1.50
N CYS A 642 -1.16 16.66 -0.92
CA CYS A 642 -1.80 16.52 0.39
C CYS A 642 -3.31 16.33 0.27
N TYR A 643 -3.92 15.75 1.31
CA TYR A 643 -5.36 15.82 1.49
C TYR A 643 -5.74 17.24 1.94
N PHE A 644 -6.90 17.71 1.49
CA PHE A 644 -7.38 19.06 1.72
C PHE A 644 -8.88 19.06 2.04
N ILE A 645 -9.28 19.82 3.06
CA ILE A 645 -10.69 20.02 3.43
C ILE A 645 -10.90 21.49 3.80
N GLU A 646 -11.83 22.17 3.10
CA GLU A 646 -12.17 23.57 3.40
C GLU A 646 -12.86 23.73 4.74
N ARG A 647 -12.57 24.83 5.44
CA ARG A 647 -13.30 25.21 6.65
C ARG A 647 -14.60 25.92 6.26
N SER A 648 -15.68 25.62 6.99
CA SER A 648 -16.97 26.29 6.75
C SER A 648 -17.04 27.69 7.35
N GLU A 649 -16.16 28.00 8.29
CA GLU A 649 -16.15 29.28 9.00
C GLU A 649 -15.47 30.38 8.17
N ASP A 650 -14.47 30.02 7.37
CA ASP A 650 -13.72 30.94 6.52
C ASP A 650 -13.23 30.22 5.24
N PRO A 651 -13.63 30.67 4.04
CA PRO A 651 -13.23 30.08 2.76
C PRO A 651 -11.72 30.19 2.45
N ASN A 652 -11.01 31.06 3.18
CA ASN A 652 -9.57 31.25 3.03
C ASN A 652 -8.74 30.30 3.89
N THR A 653 -9.36 29.65 4.87
CA THR A 653 -8.69 28.66 5.73
C THR A 653 -9.15 27.23 5.42
N PHE A 654 -8.24 26.30 5.61
CA PHE A 654 -8.46 24.90 5.26
C PHE A 654 -7.55 23.98 6.04
N TYR A 655 -7.99 22.73 6.19
CA TYR A 655 -7.16 21.68 6.74
C TYR A 655 -6.30 21.06 5.65
N VAL A 656 -5.03 20.89 5.94
CA VAL A 656 -4.08 20.12 5.13
C VAL A 656 -3.64 18.93 5.93
N VAL A 657 -3.83 17.74 5.35
CA VAL A 657 -3.33 16.50 5.95
C VAL A 657 -2.26 15.91 5.07
N ASP A 658 -1.06 15.78 5.64
CA ASP A 658 0.04 15.11 4.95
C ASP A 658 -0.28 13.62 4.79
N PRO A 659 -0.10 13.04 3.59
CA PRO A 659 -0.27 11.61 3.40
C PRO A 659 0.70 10.87 4.30
N VAL A 660 0.17 9.94 5.10
CA VAL A 660 0.93 9.20 6.11
C VAL A 660 2.05 8.37 5.47
N ASN A 661 1.85 7.92 4.23
CA ASN A 661 2.93 7.43 3.40
C ASN A 661 2.64 7.77 1.94
N ASN A 662 3.69 8.03 1.16
CA ASN A 662 3.55 8.24 -0.28
C ASN A 662 3.56 6.91 -1.05
N VAL A 663 3.97 5.80 -0.43
CA VAL A 663 4.37 4.57 -1.11
C VAL A 663 3.24 3.58 -1.38
N GLU A 664 2.16 3.60 -0.60
CA GLU A 664 0.97 2.79 -0.91
C GLU A 664 0.19 3.29 -2.12
N PHE A 665 0.48 4.52 -2.55
CA PHE A 665 -0.11 5.17 -3.71
C PHE A 665 0.65 4.86 -5.02
N TYR A 666 1.66 3.95 -4.98
CA TYR A 666 2.67 3.72 -6.02
C TYR A 666 2.70 2.32 -6.63
#